data_AF-A0A7J8LQR4-F1
#
_entry.id   AF-A0A7J8LQR4-F1
#
_cell.length_a   1.000
_cell.length_b   1.000
_cell.length_c   1.000
_cell.angle_alpha   90.00
_cell.angle_beta   90.00
_cell.angle_gamma   90.00
#
_symmetry.space_group_name_H-M   'P 1'
#
loop_
_entity.id
_entity.type
_entity.pdbx_description
1 polymer ?
#
loop_
_entity_poly.entity_id
_entity_poly.type
_entity_poly.pdbx_seq_one_letter_code
_entity_poly.pdbx_strand_id
1 'polypeptide(L)'
;NNGNASPDVHDDSNGQDRKRIKRPYQSKTFKVEISFAAKIPMQAIQNALRGQESENSQEALRVLDIILRQHAAKQGCLLVRQSFFQNNPDNFTDIGGGVLGCRGFHSSFRASQGGLSLNIDVSTTMIIRPGPVVDFLLANQNARDPYSLDWTKAKRSLKNLRIKVSPSNQEYKITGLSEQLCKDQLFSLKQKSMKNDNGEAENLEITVYDYFVNHRNIQLRYSADLPCINVGKPKRPTYIPLELCSLVSLQRYTKALTTFQRASLVEKSRQKPQERMTVLSSALQRSNYGAEPMLRSCGVSISTNFTQVEGRVLPAPRLKVGNGEDFFPRNGRWNFNNKKLVEPTKIERWAVVNFSARCDTNSLVRDLIRCGDMKGIRIDPPFDVFQESNQNRRCSPLVRVEKMFEDIQSKLPGAPQFLLCLLPDRKNSDLYGPWKKKNLSEFGIVTQCMAPTRVNDQYLTNLLLKINAKLGGLNSMLAIEQTPSIPVVSKVPTIILGMDVSHGSPGQSDIPSIAAVVSSRQWPLISRYRASVRTQSPKLEMIDSLFKKVSDKEDEGIMRDGVSESQFNQVLNIELDQVIEACKFLDESWNPKFVVIVAQKNHHTKFFQQGSPDNVPPGTVIDNKICHPKNNDFYLCAHAGMIGTTRPTHYHVLLDQIGFSADDLQELVHSLSYVYQRSTTAISVGENSDLASTCVCESFQLVVCFLAPICYAHLAAAQVGTFMKFEDASETNSSHGGVTAPGAISVPQLPRLKENVCNSMFFC
;
A
#
# COMPACT_ATOMS: atom_id res chain seq x y z
N ASN A 1 36.51 50.02 -39.83
CA ASN A 1 37.69 50.59 -40.52
C ASN A 1 38.31 49.51 -41.37
N ASN A 2 38.23 49.70 -42.69
CA ASN A 2 38.75 48.82 -43.72
C ASN A 2 40.28 48.71 -43.67
N GLY A 3 40.83 47.61 -44.18
CA GLY A 3 42.25 47.51 -44.52
C GLY A 3 42.68 46.13 -45.00
N ASN A 4 42.45 45.84 -46.28
CA ASN A 4 43.13 44.79 -47.03
C ASN A 4 44.64 45.05 -47.10
N ALA A 5 45.47 44.01 -46.96
CA ALA A 5 46.74 43.87 -47.67
C ALA A 5 47.27 42.41 -47.58
N SER A 6 47.40 41.77 -48.73
CA SER A 6 48.39 40.74 -49.07
C SER A 6 49.18 41.28 -50.28
N PRO A 7 50.29 40.68 -50.75
CA PRO A 7 51.02 39.48 -50.32
C PRO A 7 52.55 39.69 -50.17
N ASP A 8 53.30 38.71 -49.66
CA ASP A 8 54.41 38.11 -50.44
C ASP A 8 55.11 36.94 -49.73
N VAL A 9 55.67 36.11 -50.61
CA VAL A 9 56.23 34.76 -50.49
C VAL A 9 57.55 34.72 -49.72
N HIS A 10 57.75 33.71 -48.85
CA HIS A 10 58.86 32.77 -48.96
C HIS A 10 58.72 31.57 -48.01
N ASP A 11 58.84 30.41 -48.64
CA ASP A 11 58.90 29.05 -48.13
C ASP A 11 60.19 28.84 -47.31
N ASP A 12 60.09 28.18 -46.14
CA ASP A 12 60.98 27.05 -45.81
C ASP A 12 60.71 26.40 -44.42
N SER A 13 60.35 25.12 -44.50
CA SER A 13 60.80 23.98 -43.67
C SER A 13 61.13 24.15 -42.16
N ASN A 14 60.28 23.56 -41.30
CA ASN A 14 60.61 22.60 -40.22
C ASN A 14 59.62 22.67 -39.04
N GLY A 15 58.57 21.85 -39.10
CA GLY A 15 57.68 21.59 -37.97
C GLY A 15 58.11 20.34 -37.20
N GLN A 16 59.01 20.49 -36.21
CA GLN A 16 59.24 19.47 -35.19
C GLN A 16 58.68 19.90 -33.82
N ASP A 17 57.97 18.94 -33.22
CA ASP A 17 57.77 18.75 -31.78
C ASP A 17 57.08 19.83 -30.94
N ARG A 18 55.74 19.76 -30.92
CA ARG A 18 54.98 19.96 -29.68
C ARG A 18 54.09 18.76 -29.37
N LYS A 19 54.65 17.86 -28.55
CA LYS A 19 53.98 16.76 -27.85
C LYS A 19 52.57 17.17 -27.38
N ARG A 20 51.53 16.63 -28.00
CA ARG A 20 50.13 16.78 -27.57
C ARG A 20 49.92 15.94 -26.31
N ILE A 21 50.18 16.55 -25.16
CA ILE A 21 49.89 16.02 -23.82
C ILE A 21 48.41 15.55 -23.79
N LYS A 22 48.19 14.32 -23.32
CA LYS A 22 46.85 13.75 -23.07
C LYS A 22 46.03 14.74 -22.26
N ARG A 23 44.95 15.28 -22.84
CA ARG A 23 43.95 16.03 -22.08
C ARG A 23 43.42 15.10 -20.97
N PRO A 24 43.56 15.46 -19.68
CA PRO A 24 42.87 14.76 -18.61
C PRO A 24 41.36 14.81 -18.88
N TYR A 25 40.61 13.84 -18.37
CA TYR A 25 39.14 13.79 -18.43
C TYR A 25 38.58 15.21 -18.27
N GLN A 26 37.89 15.73 -19.30
CA GLN A 26 37.33 17.07 -19.25
C GLN A 26 36.48 17.20 -17.99
N SER A 27 36.89 18.08 -17.07
CA SER A 27 36.05 18.55 -15.98
C SER A 27 34.72 18.98 -16.58
N LYS A 28 33.62 18.38 -16.14
CA LYS A 28 32.30 18.83 -16.56
C LYS A 28 32.10 20.23 -16.01
N THR A 29 32.13 21.24 -16.87
CA THR A 29 31.77 22.60 -16.51
C THR A 29 30.25 22.69 -16.46
N PHE A 30 29.71 23.08 -15.32
CA PHE A 30 28.28 23.35 -15.14
C PHE A 30 28.08 24.87 -15.07
N LYS A 31 27.13 25.41 -15.85
CA LYS A 31 26.65 26.79 -15.67
C LYS A 31 25.52 26.74 -14.65
N VAL A 32 25.75 27.32 -13.48
CA VAL A 32 24.75 27.42 -12.41
C VAL A 32 24.31 28.87 -12.32
N GLU A 33 23.02 29.12 -12.55
CA GLU A 33 22.41 30.43 -12.34
C GLU A 33 21.63 30.39 -11.03
N ILE A 34 21.85 31.38 -10.16
CA ILE A 34 21.17 31.51 -8.88
C ILE A 34 20.37 32.81 -8.96
N SER A 35 19.04 32.69 -9.02
CA SER A 35 18.12 33.82 -9.02
C SER A 35 17.32 33.86 -7.72
N PHE A 36 17.09 35.08 -7.22
CA PHE A 36 16.22 35.28 -6.06
C PHE A 36 14.76 35.06 -6.47
N ALA A 37 14.07 34.11 -5.81
CA ALA A 37 12.67 33.80 -6.09
C ALA A 37 11.71 34.49 -5.11
N ALA A 38 11.91 34.28 -3.81
CA ALA A 38 11.04 34.81 -2.76
C ALA A 38 11.73 34.84 -1.38
N LYS A 39 11.17 35.63 -0.45
CA LYS A 39 11.54 35.62 0.97
C LYS A 39 10.44 34.93 1.78
N ILE A 40 10.76 33.78 2.39
CA ILE A 40 9.83 33.01 3.21
C ILE A 40 9.91 33.49 4.66
N PRO A 41 8.85 34.11 5.23
CA PRO A 41 8.88 34.65 6.57
C PRO A 41 8.73 33.56 7.63
N MET A 42 9.75 33.32 8.46
CA MET A 42 9.67 32.36 9.57
C MET A 42 8.63 32.74 10.64
N GLN A 43 8.26 34.03 10.71
CA GLN A 43 7.13 34.52 11.51
C GLN A 43 5.82 33.79 11.17
N ALA A 44 5.67 33.28 9.94
CA ALA A 44 4.49 32.51 9.54
C ALA A 44 4.32 31.25 10.39
N ILE A 45 5.39 30.65 10.90
CA ILE A 45 5.31 29.53 11.84
C ILE A 45 4.65 29.99 13.14
N GLN A 46 5.08 31.11 13.71
CA GLN A 46 4.46 31.66 14.93
C GLN A 46 2.97 32.01 14.72
N ASN A 47 2.61 32.52 13.54
CA ASN A 47 1.23 32.80 13.19
C ASN A 47 0.41 31.51 13.10
N ALA A 48 0.94 30.45 12.47
CA ALA A 48 0.30 29.14 12.42
C ALA A 48 0.09 28.54 13.83
N LEU A 49 1.05 28.72 14.74
CA LEU A 49 0.90 28.30 16.14
C LEU A 49 -0.24 29.05 16.87
N ARG A 50 -0.59 30.26 16.42
CA ARG A 50 -1.75 31.03 16.92
C ARG A 50 -3.05 30.73 16.16
N GLY A 51 -3.04 29.71 15.30
CA GLY A 51 -4.18 29.35 14.44
C GLY A 51 -4.37 30.26 13.23
N GLN A 52 -3.42 31.15 12.92
CA GLN A 52 -3.42 31.99 11.73
C GLN A 52 -2.58 31.35 10.63
N GLU A 53 -3.09 30.24 10.08
CA GLU A 53 -2.42 29.49 9.03
C GLU A 53 -2.52 30.21 7.68
N SER A 54 -1.45 30.14 6.88
CA SER A 54 -1.35 30.72 5.54
C SER A 54 -0.49 29.82 4.66
N GLU A 55 -0.50 30.01 3.33
CA GLU A 55 0.44 29.28 2.45
C GLU A 55 1.90 29.46 2.91
N ASN A 56 2.24 30.67 3.39
CA ASN A 56 3.57 31.00 3.92
C ASN A 56 3.98 30.12 5.12
N SER A 57 3.04 29.63 5.94
CA SER A 57 3.40 28.75 7.07
C SER A 57 3.78 27.35 6.61
N GLN A 58 3.12 26.82 5.59
CA GLN A 58 3.47 25.53 4.98
C GLN A 58 4.82 25.60 4.26
N GLU A 59 5.08 26.70 3.55
CA GLU A 59 6.40 26.96 2.95
C GLU A 59 7.51 27.07 4.00
N ALA A 60 7.26 27.77 5.11
CA ALA A 60 8.24 27.89 6.19
C ALA A 60 8.59 26.53 6.83
N LEU A 61 7.59 25.68 7.09
CA LEU A 61 7.83 24.31 7.55
C LEU A 61 8.62 23.48 6.53
N ARG A 62 8.29 23.62 5.23
CA ARG A 62 9.01 22.94 4.14
C ARG A 62 10.48 23.35 4.06
N VAL A 63 10.82 24.61 4.36
CA VAL A 63 12.22 25.05 4.46
C VAL A 63 12.96 24.28 5.56
N LEU A 64 12.37 24.16 6.74
CA LEU A 64 12.99 23.41 7.85
C LEU A 64 13.17 21.93 7.50
N ASP A 65 12.19 21.31 6.86
CA ASP A 65 12.27 19.93 6.39
C ASP A 65 13.34 19.73 5.30
N ILE A 66 13.55 20.71 4.41
CA ILE A 66 14.64 20.69 3.42
C ILE A 66 16.01 20.70 4.12
N ILE A 67 16.15 21.45 5.22
CA ILE A 67 17.39 21.48 6.00
C ILE A 67 17.68 20.10 6.59
N LEU A 68 16.68 19.43 7.20
CA LEU A 68 16.84 18.06 7.71
C LEU A 68 17.27 17.08 6.62
N ARG A 69 16.62 17.17 5.44
CA ARG A 69 16.92 16.34 4.28
C ARG A 69 18.34 16.58 3.75
N GLN A 70 18.78 17.82 3.68
CA GLN A 70 20.14 18.18 3.26
C GLN A 70 21.19 17.68 4.25
N HIS A 71 20.91 17.79 5.55
CA HIS A 71 21.78 17.25 6.59
C HIS A 71 21.98 15.74 6.42
N ALA A 72 20.91 14.97 6.24
CA ALA A 72 20.98 13.54 5.97
C ALA A 72 21.71 13.21 4.66
N ALA A 73 21.54 14.03 3.61
CA ALA A 73 22.24 13.86 2.33
C ALA A 73 23.77 13.97 2.50
N LYS A 74 24.23 14.95 3.28
CA LYS A 74 25.66 15.14 3.58
C LYS A 74 26.27 13.95 4.33
N GLN A 75 25.45 13.23 5.09
CA GLN A 75 25.87 12.01 5.80
C GLN A 75 25.83 10.74 4.92
N GLY A 76 25.55 10.85 3.62
CA GLY A 76 25.51 9.71 2.70
C GLY A 76 24.30 8.79 2.90
N CYS A 77 23.22 9.29 3.50
CA CYS A 77 21.99 8.52 3.66
C CYS A 77 21.27 8.35 2.31
N LEU A 78 20.60 7.21 2.13
CA LEU A 78 19.56 7.06 1.12
C LEU A 78 18.33 7.85 1.58
N LEU A 79 17.86 8.74 0.72
CA LEU A 79 16.72 9.62 1.00
C LEU A 79 15.49 9.10 0.27
N VAL A 80 14.42 8.81 1.00
CA VAL A 80 13.11 8.46 0.44
C VAL A 80 12.06 9.37 1.05
N ARG A 81 11.64 10.40 0.31
CA ARG A 81 10.81 11.49 0.84
C ARG A 81 11.50 12.14 2.05
N GLN A 82 10.85 12.11 3.23
CA GLN A 82 11.39 12.58 4.52
C GLN A 82 11.94 11.44 5.40
N SER A 83 12.16 10.26 4.84
CA SER A 83 12.83 9.15 5.50
C SER A 83 14.30 9.04 5.07
N PHE A 84 15.17 8.81 6.05
CA PHE A 84 16.62 8.76 5.89
C PHE A 84 17.17 7.40 6.32
N PHE A 85 17.96 6.76 5.45
CA PHE A 85 18.46 5.40 5.62
C PHE A 85 19.98 5.37 5.52
N GLN A 86 20.65 5.01 6.62
CA GLN A 86 22.11 4.98 6.69
C GLN A 86 22.67 3.66 6.15
N ASN A 87 23.86 3.73 5.52
CA ASN A 87 24.60 2.56 5.05
C ASN A 87 25.34 1.85 6.20
N ASN A 88 24.61 1.37 7.20
CA ASN A 88 25.16 0.57 8.27
C ASN A 88 24.59 -0.87 8.18
N PRO A 89 25.42 -1.92 8.07
CA PRO A 89 25.00 -3.32 8.13
C PRO A 89 24.08 -3.66 9.31
N ASP A 90 24.23 -3.01 10.47
CA ASP A 90 23.36 -3.21 11.65
C ASP A 90 21.91 -2.81 11.40
N ASN A 91 21.68 -1.92 10.43
CA ASN A 91 20.34 -1.49 10.02
C ASN A 91 19.74 -2.42 8.96
N PHE A 92 20.48 -3.43 8.49
CA PHE A 92 20.03 -4.32 7.43
C PHE A 92 19.44 -5.61 7.99
N THR A 93 18.39 -6.09 7.33
CA THR A 93 17.66 -7.28 7.75
C THR A 93 17.35 -8.11 6.52
N ASP A 94 17.90 -9.33 6.43
CA ASP A 94 17.64 -10.21 5.29
C ASP A 94 16.19 -10.70 5.28
N ILE A 95 15.49 -10.48 4.17
CA ILE A 95 14.11 -10.96 3.98
C ILE A 95 14.01 -12.05 2.91
N GLY A 96 15.15 -12.47 2.33
CA GLY A 96 15.25 -13.49 1.29
C GLY A 96 15.18 -12.92 -0.13
N GLY A 97 15.54 -13.74 -1.12
CA GLY A 97 15.47 -13.36 -2.54
C GLY A 97 16.51 -12.31 -2.98
N GLY A 98 17.61 -12.16 -2.23
CA GLY A 98 18.62 -11.11 -2.47
C GLY A 98 18.16 -9.71 -2.08
N VAL A 99 17.09 -9.58 -1.29
CA VAL A 99 16.52 -8.30 -0.84
C VAL A 99 16.74 -8.16 0.68
N LEU A 100 17.14 -6.97 1.11
CA LEU A 100 17.30 -6.61 2.51
C LEU A 100 16.30 -5.51 2.89
N GLY A 101 15.72 -5.59 4.09
CA GLY A 101 15.09 -4.46 4.74
C GLY A 101 16.17 -3.55 5.34
N CYS A 102 16.12 -2.26 5.01
CA CYS A 102 17.00 -1.24 5.54
C CYS A 102 16.21 -0.33 6.48
N ARG A 103 16.57 -0.35 7.76
CA ARG A 103 15.99 0.49 8.80
C ARG A 103 16.55 1.90 8.73
N GLY A 104 15.68 2.87 8.89
CA GLY A 104 15.98 4.29 8.93
C GLY A 104 14.94 5.00 9.80
N PHE A 105 14.84 6.31 9.62
CA PHE A 105 13.87 7.11 10.37
C PHE A 105 13.27 8.19 9.48
N HIS A 106 11.98 8.45 9.70
CA HIS A 106 11.26 9.62 9.19
C HIS A 106 11.53 10.79 10.12
N SER A 107 11.67 12.00 9.59
CA SER A 107 11.75 13.22 10.39
C SER A 107 11.06 14.37 9.66
N SER A 108 10.11 15.05 10.32
CA SER A 108 9.41 16.21 9.76
C SER A 108 8.94 17.17 10.84
N PHE A 109 8.98 18.47 10.57
CA PHE A 109 8.40 19.48 11.45
C PHE A 109 6.88 19.59 11.29
N ARG A 110 6.17 19.82 12.39
CA ARG A 110 4.72 20.06 12.43
C ARG A 110 4.39 21.20 13.38
N ALA A 111 3.50 22.09 12.97
CA ALA A 111 2.88 23.06 13.87
C ALA A 111 1.78 22.36 14.68
N SER A 112 1.76 22.56 15.99
CA SER A 112 0.81 21.94 16.91
C SER A 112 0.38 22.92 17.99
N GLN A 113 -0.70 22.64 18.71
CA GLN A 113 -1.18 23.48 19.83
C GLN A 113 -0.10 23.75 20.88
N GLY A 114 0.83 22.81 21.08
CA GLY A 114 1.95 22.87 22.02
C GLY A 114 3.22 23.51 21.44
N GLY A 115 3.17 24.05 20.22
CA GLY A 115 4.31 24.68 19.55
C GLY A 115 4.80 23.92 18.31
N LEU A 116 6.02 24.23 17.88
CA LEU A 116 6.67 23.56 16.76
C LEU A 116 7.24 22.21 17.22
N SER A 117 6.73 21.12 16.67
CA SER A 117 7.10 19.75 17.03
C SER A 117 7.92 19.10 15.92
N LEU A 118 9.00 18.38 16.29
CA LEU A 118 9.73 17.50 15.39
C LEU A 118 9.20 16.08 15.52
N ASN A 119 8.49 15.59 14.50
CA ASN A 119 7.95 14.23 14.48
C ASN A 119 8.98 13.27 13.89
N ILE A 120 9.46 12.31 14.69
CA ILE A 120 10.41 11.28 14.29
C ILE A 120 9.79 9.89 14.48
N ASP A 121 9.91 9.03 13.48
CA ASP A 121 9.45 7.64 13.57
C ASP A 121 10.38 6.67 12.85
N VAL A 122 10.39 5.40 13.24
CA VAL A 122 11.17 4.36 12.56
C VAL A 122 10.53 4.04 11.22
N SER A 123 11.34 4.00 10.16
CA SER A 123 10.94 3.64 8.81
C SER A 123 11.79 2.50 8.29
N THR A 124 11.25 1.65 7.41
CA THR A 124 12.00 0.57 6.77
C THR A 124 11.76 0.63 5.26
N THR A 125 12.84 0.65 4.48
CA THR A 125 12.79 0.60 3.01
C THR A 125 13.50 -0.63 2.50
N MET A 126 13.10 -1.13 1.33
CA MET A 126 13.72 -2.32 0.75
C MET A 126 14.91 -1.91 -0.09
N ILE A 127 16.04 -2.58 0.13
CA ILE A 127 17.27 -2.41 -0.66
C ILE A 127 17.72 -3.74 -1.25
N ILE A 128 18.46 -3.66 -2.33
CA ILE A 128 19.11 -4.81 -2.94
C ILE A 128 20.35 -5.16 -2.12
N ARG A 129 20.59 -6.46 -1.89
CA ARG A 129 21.80 -6.94 -1.22
C ARG A 129 23.04 -6.45 -1.99
N PRO A 130 23.92 -5.64 -1.37
CA PRO A 130 25.19 -5.27 -1.99
C PRO A 130 26.13 -6.47 -2.05
N GLY A 131 27.11 -6.42 -2.96
CA GLY A 131 28.08 -7.51 -3.17
C GLY A 131 28.03 -8.08 -4.58
N PRO A 132 28.63 -9.25 -4.84
CA PRO A 132 28.71 -9.84 -6.19
C PRO A 132 27.34 -9.93 -6.87
N VAL A 133 27.27 -9.53 -8.15
CA VAL A 133 26.00 -9.56 -8.91
C VAL A 133 25.44 -10.99 -8.99
N VAL A 134 26.32 -11.99 -9.10
CA VAL A 134 25.94 -13.41 -9.19
C VAL A 134 25.18 -13.87 -7.94
N ASP A 135 25.62 -13.49 -6.75
CA ASP A 135 24.98 -13.90 -5.48
C ASP A 135 23.55 -13.36 -5.37
N PHE A 136 23.35 -12.12 -5.81
CA PHE A 136 22.01 -11.55 -5.89
C PHE A 136 21.11 -12.33 -6.86
N LEU A 137 21.63 -12.70 -8.04
CA LEU A 137 20.86 -13.46 -9.03
C LEU A 137 20.49 -14.86 -8.52
N LEU A 138 21.44 -15.58 -7.92
CA LEU A 138 21.23 -16.89 -7.32
C LEU A 138 20.13 -16.81 -6.25
N ALA A 139 20.25 -15.86 -5.32
CA ALA A 139 19.26 -15.68 -4.26
C ALA A 139 17.89 -15.27 -4.82
N ASN A 140 17.84 -14.37 -5.81
CA ASN A 140 16.59 -13.86 -6.37
C ASN A 140 15.80 -14.91 -7.18
N GLN A 141 16.52 -15.85 -7.80
CA GLN A 141 15.92 -16.92 -8.60
C GLN A 141 15.80 -18.24 -7.85
N ASN A 142 16.36 -18.33 -6.64
CA ASN A 142 16.48 -19.58 -5.89
C ASN A 142 17.24 -20.66 -6.69
N ALA A 143 18.27 -20.24 -7.44
CA ALA A 143 19.13 -21.10 -8.24
C ALA A 143 20.30 -21.60 -7.40
N ARG A 144 20.79 -22.82 -7.72
CA ARG A 144 21.91 -23.44 -6.99
C ARG A 144 23.27 -22.98 -7.51
N ASP A 145 23.34 -22.67 -8.80
CA ASP A 145 24.56 -22.36 -9.52
C ASP A 145 24.31 -21.31 -10.63
N PRO A 146 25.34 -20.60 -11.12
CA PRO A 146 25.17 -19.54 -12.11
C PRO A 146 24.67 -20.01 -13.48
N TYR A 147 24.84 -21.30 -13.82
CA TYR A 147 24.48 -21.85 -15.13
C TYR A 147 23.00 -22.22 -15.22
N SER A 148 22.33 -22.42 -14.08
CA SER A 148 20.88 -22.63 -14.00
C SER A 148 20.05 -21.33 -13.93
N LEU A 149 20.69 -20.17 -14.12
CA LEU A 149 20.01 -18.87 -14.11
C LEU A 149 19.16 -18.64 -15.36
N ASP A 150 17.92 -18.18 -15.17
CA ASP A 150 17.12 -17.60 -16.23
C ASP A 150 17.63 -16.18 -16.52
N TRP A 151 18.36 -16.04 -17.62
CA TRP A 151 18.95 -14.78 -18.06
C TRP A 151 17.92 -13.76 -18.54
N THR A 152 16.74 -14.19 -18.98
CA THR A 152 15.63 -13.28 -19.33
C THR A 152 15.08 -12.62 -18.07
N LYS A 153 14.91 -13.38 -16.99
CA LYS A 153 14.53 -12.85 -15.67
C LYS A 153 15.65 -12.02 -15.04
N ALA A 154 16.91 -12.41 -15.22
CA ALA A 154 18.08 -11.67 -14.74
C ALA A 154 18.17 -10.28 -15.40
N LYS A 155 18.04 -10.21 -16.73
CA LYS A 155 18.05 -8.94 -17.50
C LYS A 155 17.02 -7.94 -16.97
N ARG A 156 15.79 -8.41 -16.68
CA ARG A 156 14.72 -7.58 -16.08
C ARG A 156 15.00 -7.17 -14.64
N SER A 157 15.81 -7.92 -13.90
CA SER A 157 16.12 -7.66 -12.49
C SER A 157 17.33 -6.76 -12.28
N LEU A 158 18.29 -6.79 -13.20
CA LEU A 158 19.49 -5.97 -13.16
C LEU A 158 19.33 -4.60 -13.85
N LYS A 159 18.33 -4.43 -14.70
CA LYS A 159 18.10 -3.18 -15.43
C LYS A 159 18.07 -1.98 -14.47
N ASN A 160 18.84 -0.94 -14.80
CA ASN A 160 18.99 0.30 -14.04
C ASN A 160 19.72 0.20 -12.70
N LEU A 161 20.17 -0.98 -12.27
CA LEU A 161 20.99 -1.11 -11.08
C LEU A 161 22.39 -0.54 -11.33
N ARG A 162 23.05 -0.12 -10.26
CA ARG A 162 24.42 0.36 -10.25
C ARG A 162 25.35 -0.73 -9.74
N ILE A 163 26.48 -0.88 -10.42
CA ILE A 163 27.55 -1.80 -10.05
C ILE A 163 28.85 -1.05 -9.94
N LYS A 164 29.71 -1.55 -9.06
CA LYS A 164 31.12 -1.21 -8.95
C LYS A 164 31.92 -2.32 -9.63
N VAL A 165 32.90 -1.94 -10.44
CA VAL A 165 33.68 -2.89 -11.25
C VAL A 165 35.09 -3.03 -10.67
N SER A 166 35.53 -4.26 -10.46
CA SER A 166 36.90 -4.58 -10.04
C SER A 166 37.82 -4.75 -11.25
N PRO A 167 39.09 -4.27 -11.22
CA PRO A 167 39.77 -3.55 -10.13
C PRO A 167 39.63 -2.02 -10.21
N SER A 168 38.97 -1.47 -11.24
CA SER A 168 38.92 -0.02 -11.48
C SER A 168 38.17 0.76 -10.40
N ASN A 169 37.35 0.09 -9.60
CA ASN A 169 36.47 0.66 -8.58
C ASN A 169 35.48 1.71 -9.13
N GLN A 170 35.29 1.75 -10.45
CA GLN A 170 34.35 2.68 -11.09
C GLN A 170 32.92 2.17 -10.97
N GLU A 171 31.99 3.09 -10.73
CA GLU A 171 30.56 2.81 -10.70
C GLU A 171 29.92 3.04 -12.06
N TYR A 172 29.08 2.09 -12.47
CA TYR A 172 28.31 2.17 -13.70
C TYR A 172 26.86 1.77 -13.46
N LYS A 173 25.97 2.29 -14.30
CA LYS A 173 24.57 1.87 -14.36
C LYS A 173 24.42 0.78 -15.43
N ILE A 174 23.82 -0.35 -15.05
CA ILE A 174 23.53 -1.47 -15.95
C ILE A 174 22.44 -1.04 -16.94
N THR A 175 22.76 -1.14 -18.23
CA THR A 175 21.84 -0.89 -19.33
C THR A 175 21.26 -2.18 -19.90
N GLY A 176 21.98 -3.31 -19.79
CA GLY A 176 21.50 -4.61 -20.22
C GLY A 176 22.51 -5.73 -19.98
N LEU A 177 22.33 -6.82 -20.73
CA LEU A 177 23.23 -7.96 -20.80
C LEU A 177 23.66 -8.16 -22.26
N SER A 178 24.80 -8.81 -22.49
CA SER A 178 25.18 -9.29 -23.83
C SER A 178 24.20 -10.34 -24.34
N GLU A 179 24.12 -10.47 -25.66
CA GLU A 179 23.34 -11.55 -26.32
C GLU A 179 24.14 -12.84 -26.41
N GLN A 180 25.47 -12.72 -26.55
CA GLN A 180 26.41 -13.84 -26.57
C GLN A 180 27.08 -14.05 -25.21
N LEU A 181 27.70 -15.22 -25.03
CA LEU A 181 28.49 -15.56 -23.85
C LEU A 181 29.80 -14.76 -23.84
N CYS A 182 30.42 -14.58 -22.67
CA CYS A 182 31.63 -13.77 -22.53
C CYS A 182 32.80 -14.23 -23.42
N LYS A 183 32.91 -15.54 -23.67
CA LYS A 183 33.92 -16.14 -24.56
C LYS A 183 33.68 -15.86 -26.04
N ASP A 184 32.43 -15.61 -26.43
CA ASP A 184 32.03 -15.38 -27.83
C ASP A 184 31.75 -13.90 -28.12
N GLN A 185 31.51 -13.09 -27.07
CA GLN A 185 31.12 -11.69 -27.20
C GLN A 185 32.30 -10.83 -27.68
N LEU A 186 32.23 -10.37 -28.93
CA LEU A 186 33.23 -9.49 -29.52
C LEU A 186 33.02 -8.00 -29.18
N PHE A 187 34.10 -7.24 -29.18
CA PHE A 187 34.08 -5.78 -29.22
C PHE A 187 35.31 -5.22 -29.95
N SER A 188 35.17 -4.03 -30.54
CA SER A 188 36.26 -3.36 -31.25
C SER A 188 37.20 -2.63 -30.27
N LEU A 189 38.43 -3.11 -30.17
CA LEU A 189 39.51 -2.50 -29.39
C LEU A 189 40.34 -1.58 -30.30
N LYS A 190 40.37 -0.27 -29.98
CA LYS A 190 41.23 0.69 -30.68
C LYS A 190 42.69 0.49 -30.30
N GLN A 191 43.50 -0.03 -31.20
CA GLN A 191 44.93 -0.20 -30.98
C GLN A 191 45.62 1.15 -31.21
N LYS A 192 46.39 1.63 -30.22
CA LYS A 192 47.12 2.90 -30.35
C LYS A 192 48.43 2.78 -31.13
N SER A 193 48.84 1.56 -31.48
CA SER A 193 50.21 1.25 -31.92
C SER A 193 50.34 0.80 -33.38
N MET A 194 49.22 0.57 -34.09
CA MET A 194 49.23 0.36 -35.54
C MET A 194 48.25 1.35 -36.17
N LYS A 195 48.79 2.20 -37.04
CA LYS A 195 48.00 3.02 -37.95
C LYS A 195 47.99 2.27 -39.27
N ASN A 196 46.82 2.14 -39.89
CA ASN A 196 46.74 1.64 -41.25
C ASN A 196 47.38 2.69 -42.20
N ASP A 197 47.68 2.34 -43.44
CA ASP A 197 48.32 3.24 -44.44
C ASP A 197 47.59 4.59 -44.63
N ASN A 198 46.33 4.68 -44.20
CA ASN A 198 45.50 5.89 -44.23
C ASN A 198 45.49 6.72 -42.92
N GLY A 199 46.30 6.38 -41.92
CA GLY A 199 46.43 7.12 -40.66
C GLY A 199 45.32 6.89 -39.63
N GLU A 200 44.37 5.99 -39.90
CA GLU A 200 43.31 5.59 -38.98
C GLU A 200 43.79 4.49 -38.01
N ALA A 201 43.28 4.52 -36.77
CA ALA A 201 43.62 3.52 -35.76
C ALA A 201 42.96 2.18 -36.11
N GLU A 202 43.75 1.12 -36.23
CA GLU A 202 43.25 -0.22 -36.49
C GLU A 202 42.35 -0.68 -35.33
N ASN A 203 41.16 -1.17 -35.67
CA ASN A 203 40.23 -1.73 -34.70
C ASN A 203 40.42 -3.25 -34.69
N LEU A 204 41.02 -3.77 -33.62
CA LEU A 204 41.11 -5.21 -33.40
C LEU A 204 39.78 -5.69 -32.81
N GLU A 205 39.12 -6.64 -33.48
CA GLU A 205 38.01 -7.37 -32.85
C GLU A 205 38.57 -8.45 -31.93
N ILE A 206 38.19 -8.37 -30.66
CA ILE A 206 38.60 -9.33 -29.64
C ILE A 206 37.41 -9.68 -28.76
N THR A 207 37.41 -10.91 -28.22
CA THR A 207 36.39 -11.34 -27.28
C THR A 207 36.57 -10.63 -25.93
N VAL A 208 35.47 -10.45 -25.19
CA VAL A 208 35.53 -9.90 -23.84
C VAL A 208 36.41 -10.79 -22.95
N TYR A 209 36.28 -12.11 -23.05
CA TYR A 209 37.09 -13.05 -22.27
C TYR A 209 38.59 -12.89 -22.54
N ASP A 210 39.03 -12.91 -23.81
CA ASP A 210 40.46 -12.81 -24.16
C ASP A 210 41.04 -11.45 -23.77
N TYR A 211 40.25 -10.38 -23.89
CA TYR A 211 40.70 -9.07 -23.43
C TYR A 211 40.97 -9.04 -21.92
N PHE A 212 40.10 -9.64 -21.09
CA PHE A 212 40.32 -9.64 -19.64
C PHE A 212 41.41 -10.62 -19.21
N VAL A 213 41.47 -11.82 -19.80
CA VAL A 213 42.45 -12.84 -19.43
C VAL A 213 43.83 -12.55 -20.02
N ASN A 214 43.92 -12.35 -21.34
CA ASN A 214 45.21 -12.27 -22.05
C ASN A 214 45.77 -10.83 -22.11
N HIS A 215 44.91 -9.81 -22.26
CA HIS A 215 45.40 -8.41 -22.31
C HIS A 215 45.46 -7.72 -20.95
N ARG A 216 44.54 -8.05 -20.02
CA ARG A 216 44.48 -7.44 -18.68
C ARG A 216 45.07 -8.34 -17.59
N ASN A 217 45.40 -9.59 -17.88
CA ASN A 217 45.91 -10.57 -16.90
C ASN A 217 44.98 -10.76 -15.70
N ILE A 218 43.66 -10.72 -15.94
CA ILE A 218 42.62 -10.96 -14.93
C ILE A 218 42.01 -12.33 -15.22
N GLN A 219 42.28 -13.30 -14.34
CA GLN A 219 41.66 -14.62 -14.44
C GLN A 219 40.16 -14.54 -14.17
N LEU A 220 39.37 -15.14 -15.06
CA LEU A 220 37.92 -15.31 -14.93
C LEU A 220 37.64 -16.79 -14.68
N ARG A 221 36.98 -17.12 -13.56
CA ARG A 221 36.75 -18.51 -13.15
C ARG A 221 35.53 -19.13 -13.79
N TYR A 222 34.45 -18.35 -13.92
CA TYR A 222 33.16 -18.87 -14.38
C TYR A 222 32.48 -17.96 -15.41
N SER A 223 32.97 -16.74 -15.62
CA SER A 223 32.30 -15.79 -16.52
C SER A 223 32.37 -16.18 -18.00
N ALA A 224 33.27 -17.07 -18.42
CA ALA A 224 33.48 -17.45 -19.82
C ALA A 224 32.19 -17.89 -20.52
N ASP A 225 31.42 -18.75 -19.85
CA ASP A 225 30.18 -19.34 -20.36
C ASP A 225 28.92 -18.60 -19.90
N LEU A 226 29.07 -17.38 -19.36
CA LEU A 226 27.95 -16.54 -18.92
C LEU A 226 27.88 -15.24 -19.75
N PRO A 227 26.71 -14.60 -19.85
CA PRO A 227 26.58 -13.27 -20.43
C PRO A 227 27.38 -12.20 -19.66
N CYS A 228 27.85 -11.19 -20.37
CA CYS A 228 28.46 -10.00 -19.80
C CYS A 228 27.40 -8.99 -19.36
N ILE A 229 27.73 -8.18 -18.34
CA ILE A 229 26.97 -6.99 -17.98
C ILE A 229 27.26 -5.88 -19.00
N ASN A 230 26.22 -5.31 -19.60
CA ASN A 230 26.35 -4.13 -20.46
C ASN A 230 26.10 -2.86 -19.62
N VAL A 231 27.11 -1.99 -19.58
CA VAL A 231 27.06 -0.67 -18.93
C VAL A 231 27.15 0.50 -19.92
N GLY A 232 27.31 0.18 -21.21
CA GLY A 232 27.45 1.17 -22.28
C GLY A 232 26.12 1.74 -22.77
N LYS A 233 26.20 2.67 -23.72
CA LYS A 233 25.02 3.21 -24.41
C LYS A 233 24.57 2.20 -25.48
N PRO A 234 23.30 2.20 -25.92
CA PRO A 234 22.82 1.28 -26.96
C PRO A 234 23.66 1.28 -28.24
N LYS A 235 24.11 2.47 -28.70
CA LYS A 235 24.95 2.63 -29.90
C LYS A 235 26.44 2.36 -29.66
N ARG A 236 26.87 2.21 -28.41
CA ARG A 236 28.26 1.95 -28.02
C ARG A 236 28.27 1.13 -26.73
N PRO A 237 28.03 -0.19 -26.83
CA PRO A 237 27.97 -1.05 -25.66
C PRO A 237 29.33 -1.12 -24.98
N THR A 238 29.33 -1.49 -23.71
CA THR A 238 30.54 -1.72 -22.93
C THR A 238 30.26 -2.90 -22.04
N TYR A 239 30.92 -4.01 -22.34
CA TYR A 239 30.69 -5.30 -21.72
C TYR A 239 31.71 -5.56 -20.62
N ILE A 240 31.23 -6.06 -19.49
CA ILE A 240 32.04 -6.38 -18.32
C ILE A 240 31.68 -7.80 -17.87
N PRO A 241 32.67 -8.69 -17.65
CA PRO A 241 32.42 -10.01 -17.08
C PRO A 241 31.66 -9.93 -15.76
N LEU A 242 30.72 -10.84 -15.56
CA LEU A 242 29.85 -10.87 -14.38
C LEU A 242 30.64 -10.92 -13.07
N GLU A 243 31.73 -11.71 -13.04
CA GLU A 243 32.60 -11.91 -11.88
C GLU A 243 33.30 -10.64 -11.40
N LEU A 244 33.45 -9.64 -12.27
CA LEU A 244 34.08 -8.38 -11.93
C LEU A 244 33.07 -7.32 -11.44
N CYS A 245 31.78 -7.67 -11.37
CA CYS A 245 30.70 -6.74 -11.06
C CYS A 245 30.15 -6.97 -9.64
N SER A 246 30.10 -5.91 -8.83
CA SER A 246 29.47 -5.91 -7.50
C SER A 246 28.39 -4.83 -7.39
N LEU A 247 27.20 -5.17 -6.90
CA LEU A 247 26.12 -4.24 -6.64
C LEU A 247 26.51 -3.25 -5.53
N VAL A 248 26.29 -1.96 -5.81
CA VAL A 248 26.50 -0.87 -4.85
C VAL A 248 25.45 -0.92 -3.73
N SER A 249 25.81 -0.49 -2.52
CA SER A 249 24.87 -0.42 -1.39
C SER A 249 23.77 0.64 -1.57
N LEU A 250 22.74 0.54 -0.72
CA LEU A 250 21.62 1.48 -0.63
C LEU A 250 20.84 1.69 -1.95
N GLN A 251 20.77 0.66 -2.78
CA GLN A 251 19.94 0.68 -3.97
C GLN A 251 18.54 0.17 -3.67
N ARG A 252 17.54 1.02 -3.86
CA ARG A 252 16.15 0.69 -3.50
C ARG A 252 15.60 -0.43 -4.38
N TYR A 253 15.01 -1.44 -3.74
CA TYR A 253 14.21 -2.47 -4.41
C TYR A 253 12.77 -1.99 -4.52
N THR A 254 12.29 -1.80 -5.75
CA THR A 254 10.96 -1.20 -6.02
C THR A 254 9.92 -2.19 -6.53
N LYS A 255 10.30 -3.47 -6.70
CA LYS A 255 9.36 -4.51 -7.14
C LYS A 255 8.50 -4.99 -5.97
N ALA A 256 7.34 -5.55 -6.27
CA ALA A 256 6.47 -6.15 -5.26
C ALA A 256 7.18 -7.30 -4.51
N LEU A 257 7.06 -7.30 -3.19
CA LEU A 257 7.58 -8.38 -2.33
C LEU A 257 6.69 -9.62 -2.42
N THR A 258 7.32 -10.80 -2.35
CA THR A 258 6.62 -12.09 -2.24
C THR A 258 5.93 -12.21 -0.88
N THR A 259 4.95 -13.12 -0.75
CA THR A 259 4.25 -13.38 0.51
C THR A 259 5.21 -13.77 1.64
N PHE A 260 6.26 -14.54 1.32
CA PHE A 260 7.31 -14.90 2.26
C PHE A 260 8.13 -13.69 2.71
N GLN A 261 8.58 -12.87 1.76
CA GLN A 261 9.33 -11.64 2.05
C GLN A 261 8.52 -10.66 2.90
N ARG A 262 7.23 -10.47 2.60
CA ARG A 262 6.33 -9.62 3.39
C ARG A 262 6.18 -10.15 4.82
N ALA A 263 5.98 -11.46 4.99
CA ALA A 263 5.85 -12.07 6.31
C ALA A 263 7.14 -11.92 7.13
N SER A 264 8.30 -12.21 6.52
CA SER A 264 9.62 -12.04 7.11
C SER A 264 9.89 -10.58 7.48
N LEU A 265 9.52 -9.63 6.61
CA LEU A 265 9.65 -8.20 6.88
C LEU A 265 8.82 -7.77 8.09
N VAL A 266 7.55 -8.16 8.14
CA VAL A 266 6.65 -7.85 9.26
C VAL A 266 7.23 -8.44 10.54
N GLU A 267 7.60 -9.72 10.54
CA GLU A 267 8.15 -10.40 11.70
C GLU A 267 9.41 -9.69 12.26
N LYS A 268 10.36 -9.37 11.38
CA LYS A 268 11.66 -8.79 11.77
C LYS A 268 11.62 -7.27 12.03
N SER A 269 10.55 -6.58 11.63
CA SER A 269 10.39 -5.14 11.86
C SER A 269 9.56 -4.82 13.11
N ARG A 270 9.04 -5.84 13.81
CA ARG A 270 8.25 -5.67 15.04
C ARG A 270 9.12 -5.12 16.15
N GLN A 271 8.68 -4.01 16.74
CA GLN A 271 9.34 -3.38 17.89
C GLN A 271 8.31 -3.07 18.97
N LYS A 272 8.59 -3.51 20.20
CA LYS A 272 7.77 -3.15 21.35
C LYS A 272 7.92 -1.64 21.67
N PRO A 273 6.94 -1.02 22.35
CA PRO A 273 6.96 0.40 22.68
C PRO A 273 8.30 0.88 23.27
N GLN A 274 8.80 0.24 24.32
CA GLN A 274 10.04 0.63 24.99
C GLN A 274 11.27 0.52 24.08
N GLU A 275 11.36 -0.56 23.30
CA GLU A 275 12.45 -0.76 22.33
C GLU A 275 12.42 0.34 21.25
N ARG A 276 11.22 0.68 20.75
CA ARG A 276 11.04 1.74 19.76
C ARG A 276 11.46 3.09 20.31
N MET A 277 11.12 3.42 21.56
CA MET A 277 11.57 4.66 22.22
C MET A 277 13.09 4.76 22.28
N THR A 278 13.78 3.67 22.65
CA THR A 278 15.25 3.62 22.67
C THR A 278 15.82 3.83 21.28
N VAL A 279 15.28 3.15 20.26
CA VAL A 279 15.73 3.27 18.86
C VAL A 279 15.57 4.71 18.36
N LEU A 280 14.45 5.37 18.68
CA LEU A 280 14.19 6.76 18.30
C LEU A 280 15.12 7.74 19.01
N SER A 281 15.35 7.55 20.31
CA SER A 281 16.27 8.38 21.09
C SER A 281 17.70 8.28 20.54
N SER A 282 18.17 7.07 20.27
CA SER A 282 19.47 6.83 19.65
C SER A 282 19.55 7.34 18.20
N ALA A 283 18.44 7.34 17.46
CA ALA A 283 18.40 7.94 16.13
C ALA A 283 18.57 9.47 16.21
N LEU A 284 17.80 10.16 17.07
CA LEU A 284 17.88 11.60 17.26
C LEU A 284 19.29 12.05 17.71
N GLN A 285 19.91 11.33 18.65
CA GLN A 285 21.27 11.60 19.09
C GLN A 285 22.28 11.46 17.94
N ARG A 286 22.21 10.38 17.16
CA ARG A 286 23.09 10.15 16.00
C ARG A 286 22.87 11.16 14.88
N SER A 287 21.64 11.63 14.68
CA SER A 287 21.33 12.68 13.71
C SER A 287 21.98 14.01 14.07
N ASN A 288 22.23 14.27 15.36
CA ASN A 288 22.91 15.48 15.82
C ASN A 288 22.35 16.79 15.22
N TYR A 289 21.02 16.86 15.08
CA TYR A 289 20.35 18.02 14.49
C TYR A 289 20.64 19.33 15.25
N GLY A 290 20.91 19.22 16.55
CA GLY A 290 21.31 20.37 17.38
C GLY A 290 22.61 21.03 16.92
N ALA A 291 23.47 20.35 16.14
CA ALA A 291 24.70 20.91 15.58
C ALA A 291 24.53 21.52 14.18
N GLU A 292 23.37 21.37 13.53
CA GLU A 292 23.18 21.85 12.15
C GLU A 292 23.12 23.39 12.09
N PRO A 293 24.07 24.07 11.42
CA PRO A 293 24.16 25.53 11.42
C PRO A 293 22.92 26.21 10.85
N MET A 294 22.31 25.65 9.80
CA MET A 294 21.13 26.25 9.17
C MET A 294 19.91 26.27 10.10
N LEU A 295 19.70 25.23 10.91
CA LEU A 295 18.60 25.22 11.89
C LEU A 295 18.82 26.27 12.98
N ARG A 296 20.06 26.40 13.47
CA ARG A 296 20.42 27.43 14.46
C ARG A 296 20.24 28.84 13.90
N SER A 297 20.63 29.08 12.65
CA SER A 297 20.41 30.37 11.97
C SER A 297 18.92 30.70 11.78
N CYS A 298 18.06 29.69 11.70
CA CYS A 298 16.60 29.86 11.71
C CYS A 298 16.02 30.05 13.12
N GLY A 299 16.84 30.05 14.18
CA GLY A 299 16.39 30.16 15.58
C GLY A 299 15.72 28.89 16.13
N VAL A 300 15.93 27.73 15.49
CA VAL A 300 15.32 26.46 15.90
C VAL A 300 16.28 25.66 16.78
N SER A 301 15.83 25.29 17.97
CA SER A 301 16.50 24.34 18.87
C SER A 301 15.63 23.10 19.06
N ILE A 302 16.24 21.91 19.06
CA ILE A 302 15.51 20.63 19.13
C ILE A 302 15.70 20.02 20.52
N SER A 303 14.59 19.75 21.21
CA SER A 303 14.57 18.99 22.46
C SER A 303 14.94 17.53 22.23
N THR A 304 15.68 16.93 23.16
CA THR A 304 16.04 15.50 23.11
C THR A 304 15.00 14.59 23.77
N ASN A 305 14.02 15.17 24.46
CA ASN A 305 13.01 14.44 25.20
C ASN A 305 11.71 14.31 24.40
N PHE A 306 10.99 13.20 24.59
CA PHE A 306 9.64 13.05 24.04
C PHE A 306 8.68 14.07 24.66
N THR A 307 7.78 14.61 23.82
CA THR A 307 6.71 15.49 24.27
C THR A 307 5.73 14.72 25.18
N GLN A 308 5.50 15.24 26.39
CA GLN A 308 4.54 14.70 27.33
C GLN A 308 3.14 15.24 27.02
N VAL A 309 2.20 14.33 26.78
CA VAL A 309 0.80 14.62 26.44
C VAL A 309 -0.13 13.90 27.39
N GLU A 310 -1.26 14.53 27.70
CA GLU A 310 -2.30 13.93 28.54
C GLU A 310 -3.31 13.26 27.63
N GLY A 311 -3.54 11.96 27.84
CA GLY A 311 -4.54 11.19 27.11
C GLY A 311 -5.69 10.79 28.02
N ARG A 312 -6.90 10.73 27.47
CA ARG A 312 -8.09 10.18 28.14
C ARG A 312 -8.33 8.77 27.63
N VAL A 313 -8.88 7.88 28.46
CA VAL A 313 -9.24 6.52 28.03
C VAL A 313 -10.75 6.39 28.05
N LEU A 314 -11.35 6.32 26.87
CA LEU A 314 -12.79 6.10 26.74
C LEU A 314 -13.16 4.68 27.21
N PRO A 315 -14.31 4.52 27.89
CA PRO A 315 -14.80 3.22 28.29
C PRO A 315 -15.19 2.40 27.05
N ALA A 316 -14.89 1.10 27.09
CA ALA A 316 -15.34 0.21 26.02
C ALA A 316 -16.88 0.11 26.02
N PRO A 317 -17.54 0.22 24.86
CA PRO A 317 -18.98 0.11 24.78
C PRO A 317 -19.45 -1.29 25.15
N ARG A 318 -20.64 -1.37 25.76
CA ARG A 318 -21.32 -2.64 26.06
C ARG A 318 -21.87 -3.24 24.78
N LEU A 319 -21.69 -4.54 24.59
CA LEU A 319 -22.22 -5.28 23.44
C LEU A 319 -23.38 -6.17 23.86
N LYS A 320 -24.37 -6.30 22.98
CA LYS A 320 -25.41 -7.32 23.07
C LYS A 320 -25.03 -8.52 22.21
N VAL A 321 -25.22 -9.70 22.76
CA VAL A 321 -25.09 -11.00 22.09
C VAL A 321 -26.44 -11.72 22.09
N GLY A 322 -26.50 -12.95 21.57
CA GLY A 322 -27.73 -13.75 21.56
C GLY A 322 -28.37 -13.91 22.95
N ASN A 323 -29.68 -14.15 22.97
CA ASN A 323 -30.51 -14.21 24.19
C ASN A 323 -30.59 -12.89 24.98
N GLY A 324 -30.15 -11.76 24.42
CA GLY A 324 -30.20 -10.45 25.07
C GLY A 324 -29.12 -10.21 26.14
N GLU A 325 -28.16 -11.13 26.27
CA GLU A 325 -27.07 -11.04 27.24
C GLU A 325 -26.12 -9.87 26.93
N ASP A 326 -25.61 -9.26 28.00
CA ASP A 326 -24.56 -8.25 27.90
C ASP A 326 -23.17 -8.88 27.81
N PHE A 327 -22.30 -8.25 27.03
CA PHE A 327 -20.87 -8.52 26.97
C PHE A 327 -20.11 -7.22 27.23
N PHE A 328 -19.10 -7.28 28.11
CA PHE A 328 -18.21 -6.19 28.43
C PHE A 328 -16.84 -6.46 27.81
N PRO A 329 -16.49 -5.82 26.68
CA PRO A 329 -15.20 -6.02 26.04
C PRO A 329 -14.05 -5.67 26.98
N ARG A 330 -12.99 -6.46 26.94
CA ARG A 330 -11.76 -6.20 27.70
C ARG A 330 -10.61 -5.99 26.72
N ASN A 331 -9.85 -4.91 26.89
CA ASN A 331 -8.75 -4.53 25.99
C ASN A 331 -9.17 -4.56 24.50
N GLY A 332 -10.37 -4.06 24.20
CA GLY A 332 -10.90 -4.05 22.84
C GLY A 332 -11.15 -5.43 22.24
N ARG A 333 -11.35 -6.48 23.05
CA ARG A 333 -11.67 -7.83 22.57
C ARG A 333 -12.86 -8.45 23.30
N TRP A 334 -13.52 -9.33 22.58
CA TRP A 334 -14.55 -10.22 23.09
C TRP A 334 -14.42 -11.61 22.45
N ASN A 335 -15.25 -12.56 22.86
CA ASN A 335 -15.40 -13.85 22.20
C ASN A 335 -16.84 -14.34 22.35
N PHE A 336 -17.21 -15.34 21.55
CA PHE A 336 -18.53 -15.99 21.63
C PHE A 336 -18.45 -17.34 22.35
N ASN A 337 -17.52 -17.51 23.30
CA ASN A 337 -17.45 -18.77 24.06
C ASN A 337 -18.73 -18.90 24.89
N ASN A 338 -19.44 -20.02 24.72
CA ASN A 338 -20.75 -20.28 25.34
C ASN A 338 -21.82 -19.20 25.08
N LYS A 339 -21.69 -18.44 23.99
CA LYS A 339 -22.62 -17.37 23.61
C LYS A 339 -23.14 -17.58 22.19
N LYS A 340 -24.39 -17.20 21.97
CA LYS A 340 -25.04 -17.22 20.64
C LYS A 340 -24.94 -15.85 19.97
N LEU A 341 -25.19 -15.80 18.67
CA LEU A 341 -25.26 -14.57 17.88
C LEU A 341 -26.59 -13.83 18.13
N VAL A 342 -26.62 -12.52 17.91
CA VAL A 342 -27.82 -11.68 18.13
C VAL A 342 -28.95 -12.07 17.18
N GLU A 343 -28.65 -12.16 15.88
CA GLU A 343 -29.58 -12.64 14.85
C GLU A 343 -28.88 -13.72 14.01
N PRO A 344 -28.96 -14.99 14.42
CA PRO A 344 -28.39 -16.08 13.64
C PRO A 344 -29.27 -16.42 12.44
N THR A 345 -28.65 -16.65 11.28
CA THR A 345 -29.32 -17.11 10.07
C THR A 345 -29.60 -18.61 10.09
N LYS A 346 -30.53 -19.06 9.24
CA LYS A 346 -30.72 -20.48 8.91
C LYS A 346 -30.08 -20.79 7.57
N ILE A 347 -29.37 -21.92 7.47
CA ILE A 347 -28.69 -22.37 6.26
C ILE A 347 -29.28 -23.74 5.88
N GLU A 348 -30.23 -23.72 4.96
CA GLU A 348 -31.02 -24.91 4.60
C GLU A 348 -30.59 -25.48 3.23
N ARG A 349 -30.29 -24.60 2.25
CA ARG A 349 -29.91 -24.99 0.89
C ARG A 349 -28.49 -24.56 0.57
N TRP A 350 -27.52 -25.42 0.84
CA TRP A 350 -26.11 -25.11 0.58
C TRP A 350 -25.34 -26.33 0.10
N ALA A 351 -24.15 -26.09 -0.46
CA ALA A 351 -23.24 -27.14 -0.89
C ALA A 351 -21.78 -26.78 -0.60
N VAL A 352 -20.93 -27.80 -0.62
CA VAL A 352 -19.48 -27.67 -0.46
C VAL A 352 -18.79 -27.91 -1.78
N VAL A 353 -17.80 -27.10 -2.10
CA VAL A 353 -17.03 -27.16 -3.34
C VAL A 353 -15.56 -27.27 -2.98
N ASN A 354 -14.89 -28.32 -3.44
CA ASN A 354 -13.49 -28.58 -3.12
C ASN A 354 -12.60 -28.54 -4.36
N PHE A 355 -11.78 -27.49 -4.47
CA PHE A 355 -10.75 -27.35 -5.51
C PHE A 355 -9.46 -28.09 -5.13
N SER A 356 -9.60 -29.38 -4.80
CA SER A 356 -8.49 -30.27 -4.45
C SER A 356 -7.74 -29.85 -3.18
N ALA A 357 -8.42 -29.21 -2.22
CA ALA A 357 -7.88 -28.96 -0.90
C ALA A 357 -7.69 -30.29 -0.14
N ARG A 358 -6.55 -30.42 0.55
CA ARG A 358 -6.17 -31.62 1.29
C ARG A 358 -6.84 -31.62 2.67
N CYS A 359 -8.08 -32.08 2.74
CA CYS A 359 -8.81 -32.24 4.01
C CYS A 359 -9.89 -33.32 3.93
N ASP A 360 -10.26 -33.87 5.09
CA ASP A 360 -11.48 -34.66 5.22
C ASP A 360 -12.70 -33.72 5.25
N THR A 361 -13.42 -33.66 4.13
CA THR A 361 -14.55 -32.75 3.96
C THR A 361 -15.73 -33.14 4.86
N ASN A 362 -15.92 -34.43 5.15
CA ASN A 362 -17.03 -34.90 5.98
C ASN A 362 -16.82 -34.53 7.45
N SER A 363 -15.58 -34.66 7.95
CA SER A 363 -15.22 -34.16 9.29
C SER A 363 -15.43 -32.65 9.40
N LEU A 364 -14.96 -31.89 8.40
CA LEU A 364 -15.05 -30.44 8.37
C LEU A 364 -16.50 -29.94 8.38
N VAL A 365 -17.37 -30.57 7.58
CA VAL A 365 -18.81 -30.24 7.55
C VAL A 365 -19.47 -30.53 8.90
N ARG A 366 -19.19 -31.69 9.52
CA ARG A 366 -19.71 -32.01 10.85
C ARG A 366 -19.25 -31.01 11.90
N ASP A 367 -17.98 -30.64 11.90
CA ASP A 367 -17.43 -29.65 12.82
C ASP A 367 -18.02 -28.25 12.59
N LEU A 368 -18.27 -27.87 11.32
CA LEU A 368 -18.91 -26.61 10.97
C LEU A 368 -20.35 -26.55 11.48
N ILE A 369 -21.15 -27.61 11.26
CA ILE A 369 -22.54 -27.72 11.74
C ILE A 369 -22.56 -27.64 13.27
N ARG A 370 -21.73 -28.45 13.96
CA ARG A 370 -21.59 -28.43 15.43
C ARG A 370 -21.25 -27.02 15.93
N CYS A 371 -20.28 -26.36 15.29
CA CYS A 371 -19.90 -25.00 15.65
C CYS A 371 -21.04 -24.01 15.39
N GLY A 372 -21.79 -24.17 14.29
CA GLY A 372 -22.97 -23.38 13.94
C GLY A 372 -24.02 -23.44 15.04
N ASP A 373 -24.40 -24.65 15.45
CA ASP A 373 -25.41 -24.89 16.49
C ASP A 373 -25.02 -24.23 17.81
N MET A 374 -23.75 -24.35 18.21
CA MET A 374 -23.22 -23.67 19.40
C MET A 374 -23.33 -22.14 19.34
N LYS A 375 -23.35 -21.55 18.14
CA LYS A 375 -23.54 -20.11 17.92
C LYS A 375 -24.98 -19.73 17.61
N GLY A 376 -25.89 -20.70 17.55
CA GLY A 376 -27.31 -20.51 17.24
C GLY A 376 -27.63 -20.47 15.74
N ILE A 377 -26.65 -20.69 14.86
CA ILE A 377 -26.86 -20.81 13.41
C ILE A 377 -27.30 -22.25 13.14
N ARG A 378 -28.55 -22.42 12.72
CA ARG A 378 -29.04 -23.74 12.28
C ARG A 378 -28.51 -24.03 10.88
N ILE A 379 -27.70 -25.07 10.75
CA ILE A 379 -27.11 -25.50 9.47
C ILE A 379 -27.59 -26.92 9.20
N ASP A 380 -28.45 -27.08 8.20
CA ASP A 380 -28.87 -28.41 7.74
C ASP A 380 -27.70 -29.09 6.99
N PRO A 381 -27.69 -30.42 6.78
CA PRO A 381 -26.66 -31.08 5.98
C PRO A 381 -26.54 -30.47 4.56
N PRO A 382 -25.32 -30.35 3.98
CA PRO A 382 -25.18 -29.84 2.63
C PRO A 382 -25.86 -30.78 1.63
N PHE A 383 -26.39 -30.21 0.54
CA PHE A 383 -27.03 -30.99 -0.53
C PHE A 383 -26.05 -32.00 -1.15
N ASP A 384 -24.83 -31.53 -1.47
CA ASP A 384 -23.76 -32.38 -1.99
C ASP A 384 -22.39 -31.74 -1.73
N VAL A 385 -21.33 -32.53 -1.93
CA VAL A 385 -19.93 -32.13 -1.90
C VAL A 385 -19.33 -32.32 -3.29
N PHE A 386 -19.11 -31.21 -4.00
CA PHE A 386 -18.52 -31.19 -5.33
C PHE A 386 -16.99 -31.25 -5.25
N GLN A 387 -16.40 -32.29 -5.85
CA GLN A 387 -14.96 -32.51 -5.86
C GLN A 387 -14.39 -32.23 -7.24
N GLU A 388 -13.32 -31.44 -7.30
CA GLU A 388 -12.64 -31.16 -8.56
C GLU A 388 -12.03 -32.42 -9.16
N SER A 389 -12.33 -32.67 -10.44
CA SER A 389 -11.72 -33.77 -11.20
C SER A 389 -10.21 -33.60 -11.34
N ASN A 390 -9.45 -34.68 -11.14
CA ASN A 390 -7.98 -34.67 -11.22
C ASN A 390 -7.42 -34.10 -12.54
N GLN A 391 -8.14 -34.29 -13.66
CA GLN A 391 -7.75 -33.82 -14.99
C GLN A 391 -7.74 -32.28 -15.08
N ASN A 392 -8.63 -31.60 -14.34
CA ASN A 392 -8.78 -30.15 -14.41
C ASN A 392 -7.73 -29.39 -13.58
N ARG A 393 -7.02 -30.06 -12.66
CA ARG A 393 -6.02 -29.42 -11.78
C ARG A 393 -4.90 -28.67 -12.51
N ARG A 394 -4.60 -29.08 -13.73
CA ARG A 394 -3.56 -28.48 -14.59
C ARG A 394 -4.09 -27.39 -15.51
N CYS A 395 -5.41 -27.20 -15.58
CA CYS A 395 -6.02 -26.15 -16.39
C CYS A 395 -5.84 -24.77 -15.75
N SER A 396 -6.11 -23.72 -16.52
CA SER A 396 -6.12 -22.35 -16.01
C SER A 396 -7.18 -22.18 -14.91
N PRO A 397 -7.00 -21.24 -13.97
CA PRO A 397 -7.96 -20.99 -12.89
C PRO A 397 -9.39 -20.71 -13.38
N LEU A 398 -9.54 -19.99 -14.49
CA LEU A 398 -10.85 -19.70 -15.12
C LEU A 398 -11.57 -20.99 -15.54
N VAL A 399 -10.90 -21.84 -16.32
CA VAL A 399 -11.47 -23.11 -16.81
C VAL A 399 -11.82 -24.06 -15.65
N ARG A 400 -10.99 -24.07 -14.59
CA ARG A 400 -11.27 -24.86 -13.38
C ARG A 400 -12.57 -24.43 -12.70
N VAL A 401 -12.78 -23.11 -12.56
CA VAL A 401 -14.01 -22.56 -12.00
C VAL A 401 -15.21 -22.80 -12.91
N GLU A 402 -15.05 -22.70 -14.23
CA GLU A 402 -16.13 -22.95 -15.19
C GLU A 402 -16.68 -24.37 -15.11
N LYS A 403 -15.80 -25.37 -15.22
CA LYS A 403 -16.16 -26.79 -15.14
C LYS A 403 -16.78 -27.16 -13.79
N MET A 404 -16.32 -26.54 -12.72
CA MET A 404 -16.92 -26.76 -11.40
C MET A 404 -18.36 -26.24 -11.36
N PHE A 405 -18.64 -25.10 -11.97
CA PHE A 405 -19.99 -24.56 -12.06
C PHE A 405 -20.91 -25.41 -12.94
N GLU A 406 -20.39 -25.98 -14.03
CA GLU A 406 -21.15 -26.93 -14.87
C GLU A 406 -21.59 -28.16 -14.05
N ASP A 407 -20.68 -28.73 -13.24
CA ASP A 407 -21.01 -29.86 -12.35
C ASP A 407 -22.07 -29.47 -11.31
N ILE A 408 -21.89 -28.30 -10.65
CA ILE A 408 -22.86 -27.76 -9.69
C ILE A 408 -24.25 -27.59 -10.31
N GLN A 409 -24.33 -26.99 -11.50
CA GLN A 409 -25.60 -26.78 -12.20
C GLN A 409 -26.26 -28.08 -12.65
N SER A 410 -25.48 -29.10 -12.99
CA SER A 410 -26.03 -30.38 -13.44
C SER A 410 -26.72 -31.17 -12.32
N LYS A 411 -26.31 -30.97 -11.05
CA LYS A 411 -26.80 -31.75 -9.90
C LYS A 411 -27.73 -30.96 -8.98
N LEU A 412 -27.55 -29.65 -8.85
CA LEU A 412 -28.40 -28.86 -7.94
C LEU A 412 -29.78 -28.62 -8.57
N PRO A 413 -30.88 -28.83 -7.80
CA PRO A 413 -32.24 -28.62 -8.29
C PRO A 413 -32.63 -27.14 -8.44
N GLY A 414 -31.71 -26.22 -8.12
CA GLY A 414 -31.90 -24.78 -8.17
C GLY A 414 -30.71 -24.04 -7.55
N ALA A 415 -30.78 -22.70 -7.53
CA ALA A 415 -29.72 -21.88 -6.96
C ALA A 415 -29.62 -22.10 -5.42
N PRO A 416 -28.44 -22.48 -4.90
CA PRO A 416 -28.23 -22.63 -3.47
C PRO A 416 -28.21 -21.25 -2.79
N GLN A 417 -28.59 -21.21 -1.52
CA GLN A 417 -28.45 -20.02 -0.66
C GLN A 417 -26.97 -19.71 -0.40
N PHE A 418 -26.13 -20.74 -0.28
CA PHE A 418 -24.74 -20.61 0.14
C PHE A 418 -23.83 -21.68 -0.50
N LEU A 419 -22.61 -21.28 -0.87
CA LEU A 419 -21.55 -22.19 -1.31
C LEU A 419 -20.28 -22.02 -0.45
N LEU A 420 -19.86 -23.10 0.21
CA LEU A 420 -18.58 -23.18 0.91
C LEU A 420 -17.50 -23.68 -0.05
N CYS A 421 -16.51 -22.84 -0.35
CA CYS A 421 -15.43 -23.14 -1.29
C CYS A 421 -14.12 -23.46 -0.54
N LEU A 422 -13.60 -24.68 -0.71
CA LEU A 422 -12.33 -25.13 -0.16
C LEU A 422 -11.23 -24.91 -1.20
N LEU A 423 -10.27 -24.04 -0.85
CA LEU A 423 -9.14 -23.69 -1.71
C LEU A 423 -7.90 -24.50 -1.32
N PRO A 424 -7.08 -24.93 -2.30
CA PRO A 424 -5.87 -25.71 -2.03
C PRO A 424 -4.79 -24.87 -1.33
N ASP A 425 -4.74 -23.57 -1.61
CA ASP A 425 -3.71 -22.66 -1.13
C ASP A 425 -4.26 -21.66 -0.10
N ARG A 426 -3.50 -21.44 0.98
CA ARG A 426 -3.90 -20.56 2.09
C ARG A 426 -3.88 -19.07 1.75
N LYS A 427 -3.00 -18.64 0.86
CA LYS A 427 -2.78 -17.21 0.56
C LYS A 427 -2.68 -17.02 -0.96
N ASN A 428 -3.55 -16.17 -1.49
CA ASN A 428 -3.61 -15.75 -2.90
C ASN A 428 -3.80 -16.93 -3.86
N SER A 429 -4.83 -17.75 -3.64
CA SER A 429 -5.22 -18.73 -4.66
C SER A 429 -5.74 -18.00 -5.90
N ASP A 430 -5.19 -18.33 -7.06
CA ASP A 430 -5.61 -17.76 -8.35
C ASP A 430 -7.07 -18.12 -8.71
N LEU A 431 -7.67 -19.09 -8.00
CA LEU A 431 -9.08 -19.46 -8.13
C LEU A 431 -10.02 -18.46 -7.45
N TYR A 432 -9.54 -17.70 -6.46
CA TYR A 432 -10.40 -16.85 -5.62
C TYR A 432 -11.13 -15.78 -6.43
N GLY A 433 -10.41 -15.06 -7.31
CA GLY A 433 -10.98 -13.99 -8.14
C GLY A 433 -12.06 -14.51 -9.09
N PRO A 434 -11.75 -15.48 -9.97
CA PRO A 434 -12.72 -16.13 -10.85
C PRO A 434 -13.93 -16.70 -10.11
N TRP A 435 -13.71 -17.40 -9.00
CA TRP A 435 -14.78 -17.98 -8.19
C TRP A 435 -15.74 -16.91 -7.65
N LYS A 436 -15.20 -15.80 -7.13
CA LYS A 436 -15.99 -14.69 -6.61
C LYS A 436 -16.74 -13.95 -7.71
N LYS A 437 -16.11 -13.68 -8.86
CA LYS A 437 -16.74 -13.03 -10.01
C LYS A 437 -17.97 -13.83 -10.46
N LYS A 438 -17.79 -15.14 -10.68
CA LYS A 438 -18.86 -16.04 -11.14
C LYS A 438 -20.03 -16.08 -10.15
N ASN A 439 -19.75 -16.29 -8.86
CA ASN A 439 -20.80 -16.32 -7.84
C ASN A 439 -21.55 -14.99 -7.68
N LEU A 440 -20.85 -13.85 -7.61
CA LEU A 440 -21.45 -12.58 -7.18
C LEU A 440 -22.04 -11.77 -8.35
N SER A 441 -21.41 -11.81 -9.53
CA SER A 441 -21.86 -11.05 -10.71
C SER A 441 -22.71 -11.86 -11.68
N GLU A 442 -22.47 -13.17 -11.85
CA GLU A 442 -23.21 -13.98 -12.82
C GLU A 442 -24.42 -14.70 -12.18
N PHE A 443 -24.22 -15.36 -11.03
CA PHE A 443 -25.28 -16.20 -10.42
C PHE A 443 -26.01 -15.54 -9.24
N GLY A 444 -25.38 -14.59 -8.54
CA GLY A 444 -25.95 -14.00 -7.34
C GLY A 444 -26.04 -14.98 -6.16
N ILE A 445 -25.01 -15.82 -5.99
CA ILE A 445 -24.91 -16.80 -4.90
C ILE A 445 -23.92 -16.31 -3.84
N VAL A 446 -24.32 -16.38 -2.57
CA VAL A 446 -23.43 -16.06 -1.44
C VAL A 446 -22.38 -17.15 -1.29
N THR A 447 -21.09 -16.76 -1.22
CA THR A 447 -20.00 -17.71 -1.08
C THR A 447 -18.96 -17.33 -0.02
N GLN A 448 -18.44 -18.34 0.67
CA GLN A 448 -17.33 -18.24 1.61
C GLN A 448 -16.21 -19.20 1.21
N CYS A 449 -15.01 -18.67 1.03
CA CYS A 449 -13.82 -19.48 0.78
C CYS A 449 -13.08 -19.80 2.09
N MET A 450 -12.45 -20.97 2.18
CA MET A 450 -11.53 -21.33 3.28
C MET A 450 -10.38 -22.22 2.79
N ALA A 451 -9.26 -22.19 3.51
CA ALA A 451 -8.11 -23.05 3.23
C ALA A 451 -7.81 -23.95 4.45
N PRO A 452 -7.99 -25.28 4.35
CA PRO A 452 -8.11 -26.17 5.50
C PRO A 452 -6.76 -26.70 6.02
N THR A 453 -5.81 -25.81 6.36
CA THR A 453 -4.45 -26.23 6.79
C THR A 453 -4.26 -26.32 8.31
N ARG A 454 -5.12 -25.67 9.11
CA ARG A 454 -5.16 -25.72 10.60
C ARG A 454 -6.55 -25.30 11.10
N VAL A 455 -7.56 -26.13 10.89
CA VAL A 455 -8.94 -25.82 11.27
C VAL A 455 -9.14 -26.17 12.74
N ASN A 456 -9.59 -25.20 13.54
CA ASN A 456 -10.00 -25.38 14.94
C ASN A 456 -11.33 -24.63 15.18
N ASP A 457 -11.94 -24.83 16.35
CA ASP A 457 -13.24 -24.23 16.68
C ASP A 457 -13.22 -22.69 16.60
N GLN A 458 -12.09 -22.04 16.94
CA GLN A 458 -11.95 -20.58 16.80
C GLN A 458 -11.92 -20.14 15.33
N TYR A 459 -11.25 -20.91 14.46
CA TYR A 459 -11.22 -20.67 13.02
C TYR A 459 -12.62 -20.84 12.42
N LEU A 460 -13.33 -21.90 12.79
CA LEU A 460 -14.71 -22.15 12.35
C LEU A 460 -15.67 -21.09 12.87
N THR A 461 -15.53 -20.66 14.13
CA THR A 461 -16.31 -19.54 14.68
C THR A 461 -16.09 -18.27 13.85
N ASN A 462 -14.85 -17.89 13.56
CA ASN A 462 -14.56 -16.72 12.73
C ASN A 462 -15.07 -16.86 11.28
N LEU A 463 -15.14 -18.09 10.76
CA LEU A 463 -15.74 -18.39 9.46
C LEU A 463 -17.27 -18.18 9.52
N LEU A 464 -17.93 -18.69 10.56
CA LEU A 464 -19.36 -18.57 10.79
C LEU A 464 -19.81 -17.12 10.98
N LEU A 465 -19.00 -16.28 11.67
CA LEU A 465 -19.27 -14.85 11.77
C LEU A 465 -19.42 -14.18 10.40
N LYS A 466 -18.56 -14.56 9.44
CA LYS A 466 -18.61 -14.03 8.06
C LYS A 466 -19.80 -14.59 7.29
N ILE A 467 -20.09 -15.89 7.44
CA ILE A 467 -21.22 -16.53 6.78
C ILE A 467 -22.54 -15.90 7.25
N ASN A 468 -22.72 -15.74 8.56
CA ASN A 468 -23.91 -15.14 9.16
C ASN A 468 -24.13 -13.72 8.63
N ALA A 469 -23.10 -12.87 8.64
CA ALA A 469 -23.18 -11.50 8.14
C ALA A 469 -23.54 -11.43 6.64
N LYS A 470 -22.98 -12.32 5.82
CA LYS A 470 -23.29 -12.39 4.38
C LYS A 470 -24.72 -12.82 4.08
N LEU A 471 -25.27 -13.70 4.91
CA LEU A 471 -26.63 -14.19 4.79
C LEU A 471 -27.65 -13.26 5.47
N GLY A 472 -27.24 -12.08 5.92
CA GLY A 472 -28.10 -11.05 6.49
C GLY A 472 -28.25 -11.10 8.02
N GLY A 473 -27.63 -12.06 8.70
CA GLY A 473 -27.62 -12.15 10.16
C GLY A 473 -26.76 -11.08 10.83
N LEU A 474 -26.89 -10.97 12.14
CA LEU A 474 -26.17 -10.04 13.00
C LEU A 474 -25.45 -10.79 14.11
N ASN A 475 -24.13 -10.59 14.24
CA ASN A 475 -23.33 -11.35 15.20
C ASN A 475 -23.39 -10.73 16.60
N SER A 476 -23.15 -9.42 16.68
CA SER A 476 -23.24 -8.60 17.88
C SER A 476 -23.62 -7.18 17.51
N MET A 477 -24.21 -6.45 18.46
CA MET A 477 -24.58 -5.05 18.32
C MET A 477 -24.24 -4.26 19.59
N LEU A 478 -24.27 -2.93 19.53
CA LEU A 478 -24.05 -2.11 20.73
C LEU A 478 -25.30 -2.15 21.62
N ALA A 479 -25.14 -2.19 22.94
CA ALA A 479 -26.28 -2.13 23.86
C ALA A 479 -27.06 -0.80 23.75
N ILE A 480 -26.35 0.29 23.46
CA ILE A 480 -26.93 1.63 23.26
C ILE A 480 -27.74 1.74 21.95
N GLU A 481 -27.48 0.87 20.99
CA GLU A 481 -28.18 0.80 19.70
C GLU A 481 -29.58 0.16 19.86
N GLN A 482 -29.73 -0.75 20.84
CA GLN A 482 -31.01 -1.39 21.16
C GLN A 482 -32.00 -0.44 21.87
N THR A 483 -31.48 0.57 22.59
CA THR A 483 -32.27 1.54 23.37
C THR A 483 -32.33 2.93 22.69
N PRO A 484 -32.22 2.97 21.35
CA PRO A 484 -31.88 4.15 20.54
C PRO A 484 -31.27 5.34 21.30
N SER A 485 -30.15 5.10 22.00
CA SER A 485 -29.56 6.08 22.92
C SER A 485 -28.19 6.60 22.46
N ILE A 486 -27.83 6.42 21.18
CA ILE A 486 -26.59 6.98 20.63
C ILE A 486 -26.76 8.50 20.53
N PRO A 487 -25.89 9.30 21.18
CA PRO A 487 -25.98 10.76 21.15
C PRO A 487 -26.08 11.26 19.71
N VAL A 488 -27.06 12.15 19.47
CA VAL A 488 -27.35 12.77 18.17
C VAL A 488 -27.87 11.79 17.10
N VAL A 489 -27.16 10.71 16.82
CA VAL A 489 -27.43 9.71 15.76
C VAL A 489 -28.75 8.98 15.93
N SER A 490 -29.16 8.67 17.17
CA SER A 490 -30.43 7.97 17.41
C SER A 490 -31.64 8.91 17.49
N LYS A 491 -31.43 10.23 17.55
CA LYS A 491 -32.53 11.21 17.72
C LYS A 491 -33.20 11.57 16.41
N VAL A 492 -32.38 11.72 15.37
CA VAL A 492 -32.85 11.98 14.02
C VAL A 492 -32.39 10.81 13.19
N PRO A 493 -33.26 10.29 12.31
CA PRO A 493 -32.83 9.35 11.31
C PRO A 493 -31.51 9.76 10.69
N THR A 494 -30.53 8.85 10.69
CA THR A 494 -29.12 9.11 10.34
C THR A 494 -28.54 7.98 9.52
N ILE A 495 -27.77 8.30 8.47
CA ILE A 495 -26.93 7.33 7.75
C ILE A 495 -25.46 7.60 8.01
N ILE A 496 -24.73 6.51 8.25
CA ILE A 496 -23.28 6.50 8.44
C ILE A 496 -22.63 5.86 7.22
N LEU A 497 -21.68 6.58 6.65
CA LEU A 497 -20.92 6.13 5.50
C LEU A 497 -19.45 5.91 5.83
N GLY A 498 -18.81 5.03 5.06
CA GLY A 498 -17.36 5.00 4.96
C GLY A 498 -16.90 4.47 3.63
N MET A 499 -15.71 4.89 3.27
CA MET A 499 -15.24 4.83 1.90
C MET A 499 -13.75 4.53 1.86
N ASP A 500 -13.26 4.03 0.73
CA ASP A 500 -11.86 3.70 0.55
C ASP A 500 -11.54 3.55 -0.93
N VAL A 501 -10.31 3.91 -1.32
CA VAL A 501 -9.72 3.50 -2.59
C VAL A 501 -8.54 2.58 -2.41
N SER A 502 -8.54 1.54 -3.23
CA SER A 502 -7.44 0.61 -3.34
C SER A 502 -6.69 0.82 -4.65
N HIS A 503 -5.38 1.01 -4.57
CA HIS A 503 -4.50 1.03 -5.74
C HIS A 503 -3.85 -0.33 -6.02
N GLY A 504 -3.29 -0.46 -7.22
CA GLY A 504 -2.36 -1.54 -7.56
C GLY A 504 -1.09 -1.53 -6.68
N SER A 505 -0.41 -2.67 -6.60
CA SER A 505 0.82 -2.76 -5.80
C SER A 505 1.92 -1.84 -6.36
N PRO A 506 2.85 -1.34 -5.51
CA PRO A 506 3.98 -0.52 -5.96
C PRO A 506 4.73 -1.16 -7.13
N GLY A 507 4.83 -0.44 -8.25
CA GLY A 507 5.44 -0.93 -9.50
C GLY A 507 4.46 -1.38 -10.57
N GLN A 508 3.16 -1.45 -10.28
CA GLN A 508 2.09 -1.65 -11.27
C GLN A 508 1.40 -0.32 -11.55
N SER A 509 1.96 0.48 -12.46
CA SER A 509 1.46 1.84 -12.75
C SER A 509 0.13 1.88 -13.51
N ASP A 510 -0.21 0.78 -14.19
CA ASP A 510 -1.25 0.77 -15.21
C ASP A 510 -2.54 0.12 -14.71
N ILE A 511 -2.54 -0.41 -13.48
CA ILE A 511 -3.72 -1.02 -12.87
C ILE A 511 -4.67 0.08 -12.38
N PRO A 512 -5.97 0.03 -12.75
CA PRO A 512 -6.96 1.00 -12.30
C PRO A 512 -7.10 0.97 -10.77
N SER A 513 -7.42 2.12 -10.18
CA SER A 513 -7.76 2.18 -8.76
C SER A 513 -9.23 1.76 -8.56
N ILE A 514 -9.57 1.27 -7.37
CA ILE A 514 -10.91 0.75 -7.09
C ILE A 514 -11.51 1.48 -5.90
N ALA A 515 -12.58 2.16 -6.22
CA ALA A 515 -13.52 2.89 -5.39
C ALA A 515 -14.43 1.98 -4.58
N ALA A 516 -14.61 2.23 -3.29
CA ALA A 516 -15.71 1.64 -2.54
C ALA A 516 -16.39 2.62 -1.60
N VAL A 517 -17.72 2.58 -1.58
CA VAL A 517 -18.60 3.28 -0.64
C VAL A 517 -19.45 2.29 0.12
N VAL A 518 -19.54 2.46 1.43
CA VAL A 518 -20.35 1.64 2.30
C VAL A 518 -21.30 2.50 3.12
N SER A 519 -22.57 2.11 3.19
CA SER A 519 -23.61 2.82 3.92
C SER A 519 -24.35 1.97 4.94
N SER A 520 -24.66 2.52 6.10
CA SER A 520 -25.56 1.89 7.08
C SER A 520 -26.98 1.82 6.51
N ARG A 521 -27.72 0.74 6.81
CA ARG A 521 -29.01 0.46 6.13
C ARG A 521 -30.26 0.43 7.02
N GLN A 522 -30.12 0.46 8.35
CA GLN A 522 -31.26 0.18 9.23
C GLN A 522 -31.30 1.09 10.45
N TRP A 523 -31.50 2.39 10.27
CA TRP A 523 -31.67 3.31 11.40
C TRP A 523 -32.80 2.84 12.35
N PRO A 524 -32.62 2.92 13.69
CA PRO A 524 -31.48 3.48 14.43
C PRO A 524 -30.28 2.55 14.59
N LEU A 525 -30.32 1.35 14.01
CA LEU A 525 -29.22 0.40 13.99
C LEU A 525 -28.09 0.83 13.03
N ILE A 526 -26.86 0.76 13.52
CA ILE A 526 -25.64 1.10 12.79
C ILE A 526 -24.82 -0.13 12.40
N SER A 527 -25.25 -1.34 12.78
CA SER A 527 -24.44 -2.57 12.60
C SER A 527 -24.57 -3.26 11.23
N ARG A 528 -25.45 -2.79 10.34
CA ARG A 528 -25.72 -3.38 9.00
C ARG A 528 -25.35 -2.43 7.88
N TYR A 529 -24.66 -2.96 6.87
CA TYR A 529 -24.06 -2.15 5.81
C TYR A 529 -24.27 -2.71 4.40
N ARG A 530 -24.27 -1.83 3.40
CA ARG A 530 -24.25 -2.15 1.96
C ARG A 530 -23.05 -1.50 1.29
N ALA A 531 -22.45 -2.13 0.29
CA ALA A 531 -21.32 -1.59 -0.47
C ALA A 531 -21.66 -1.30 -1.93
N SER A 532 -20.96 -0.31 -2.47
CA SER A 532 -21.01 0.22 -3.83
C SER A 532 -19.55 0.33 -4.32
N VAL A 533 -19.19 -0.23 -5.49
CA VAL A 533 -17.79 -0.27 -5.96
C VAL A 533 -17.65 0.17 -7.43
N ARG A 534 -16.63 0.99 -7.75
CA ARG A 534 -16.27 1.40 -9.13
C ARG A 534 -14.78 1.28 -9.43
N THR A 535 -14.43 1.32 -10.70
CA THR A 535 -13.07 1.51 -11.20
C THR A 535 -12.81 2.96 -11.58
N GLN A 536 -11.59 3.42 -11.40
CA GLN A 536 -11.13 4.75 -11.81
C GLN A 536 -9.70 4.70 -12.35
N SER A 537 -9.20 5.84 -12.80
CA SER A 537 -7.84 5.96 -13.32
C SER A 537 -6.77 5.51 -12.30
N PRO A 538 -5.64 4.93 -12.77
CA PRO A 538 -4.57 4.47 -11.91
C PRO A 538 -3.99 5.58 -11.02
N LYS A 539 -3.78 5.27 -9.73
CA LYS A 539 -3.22 6.17 -8.69
C LYS A 539 -3.99 7.47 -8.48
N LEU A 540 -5.23 7.54 -8.98
CA LEU A 540 -6.11 8.63 -8.67
C LEU A 540 -6.63 8.39 -7.26
N GLU A 541 -6.26 9.29 -6.34
CA GLU A 541 -6.66 9.23 -4.94
C GLU A 541 -8.11 9.69 -4.73
N MET A 542 -8.65 10.45 -5.71
CA MET A 542 -10.01 11.03 -5.74
C MET A 542 -10.94 10.22 -6.65
N ILE A 543 -12.25 10.16 -6.37
CA ILE A 543 -13.20 9.43 -7.21
C ILE A 543 -13.82 10.38 -8.16
N ASP A 544 -13.62 9.97 -9.39
CA ASP A 544 -14.28 10.50 -10.52
C ASP A 544 -15.77 10.12 -10.50
N SER A 545 -16.64 11.13 -10.64
CA SER A 545 -18.09 10.97 -10.84
C SER A 545 -18.87 10.35 -9.66
N LEU A 546 -18.93 11.08 -8.53
CA LEU A 546 -19.69 10.71 -7.31
C LEU A 546 -21.19 10.59 -7.54
N PHE A 547 -21.67 11.35 -8.52
CA PHE A 547 -23.03 11.37 -9.03
C PHE A 547 -22.93 11.50 -10.55
N LYS A 548 -23.60 10.61 -11.29
CA LYS A 548 -23.67 10.69 -12.75
C LYS A 548 -25.09 10.44 -13.18
N LYS A 549 -25.80 11.55 -13.42
CA LYS A 549 -27.12 11.54 -14.02
C LYS A 549 -27.10 10.78 -15.35
N VAL A 550 -27.84 9.66 -15.42
CA VAL A 550 -28.02 8.87 -16.65
C VAL A 550 -29.23 9.39 -17.43
N SER A 551 -30.29 9.79 -16.72
CA SER A 551 -31.47 10.47 -17.25
C SER A 551 -32.16 11.33 -16.18
N ASP A 552 -33.29 11.96 -16.51
CA ASP A 552 -34.10 12.73 -15.55
C ASP A 552 -34.79 11.87 -14.48
N LYS A 553 -34.78 10.54 -14.62
CA LYS A 553 -35.44 9.59 -13.68
C LYS A 553 -34.53 8.47 -13.19
N GLU A 554 -33.31 8.36 -13.73
CA GLU A 554 -32.37 7.29 -13.41
C GLU A 554 -30.99 7.87 -13.11
N ASP A 555 -30.46 7.49 -11.94
CA ASP A 555 -29.06 7.66 -11.57
C ASP A 555 -28.37 6.29 -11.66
N GLU A 556 -27.09 6.31 -12.03
CA GLU A 556 -26.23 5.12 -12.03
C GLU A 556 -25.77 4.74 -10.60
N GLY A 557 -26.27 5.46 -9.59
CA GLY A 557 -26.01 5.28 -8.18
C GLY A 557 -24.74 6.01 -7.74
N ILE A 558 -24.82 6.55 -6.53
CA ILE A 558 -23.78 7.33 -5.86
C ILE A 558 -22.60 6.44 -5.45
N MET A 559 -21.38 6.73 -5.92
CA MET A 559 -20.13 5.98 -5.57
C MET A 559 -18.87 6.87 -5.62
N ARG A 560 -17.97 6.79 -4.64
CA ARG A 560 -17.18 7.93 -4.12
C ARG A 560 -15.82 7.62 -3.47
N ASP A 561 -14.90 8.61 -3.28
CA ASP A 561 -13.48 8.45 -2.77
C ASP A 561 -13.05 9.29 -1.59
N GLY A 562 -11.83 8.97 -1.17
CA GLY A 562 -10.98 9.66 -0.23
C GLY A 562 -9.95 10.60 -0.83
N VAL A 563 -9.13 11.14 0.07
CA VAL A 563 -8.35 12.35 -0.14
C VAL A 563 -7.13 12.41 0.79
N SER A 564 -6.06 13.11 0.41
CA SER A 564 -4.87 13.37 1.26
C SER A 564 -4.93 14.71 2.03
N GLU A 565 -4.04 14.93 3.00
CA GLU A 565 -4.01 16.14 3.86
C GLU A 565 -3.88 17.45 3.07
N SER A 566 -3.06 17.47 2.00
CA SER A 566 -2.93 18.62 1.08
C SER A 566 -4.17 18.88 0.21
N GLN A 567 -5.20 18.05 0.36
CA GLN A 567 -6.40 18.06 -0.46
C GLN A 567 -7.68 18.17 0.38
N PHE A 568 -7.60 18.46 1.69
CA PHE A 568 -8.80 18.67 2.53
C PHE A 568 -9.77 19.72 1.96
N ASN A 569 -9.26 20.78 1.34
CA ASN A 569 -10.11 21.75 0.65
C ASN A 569 -10.80 21.17 -0.59
N GLN A 570 -10.17 20.21 -1.27
CA GLN A 570 -10.78 19.48 -2.40
C GLN A 570 -11.86 18.50 -1.92
N VAL A 571 -11.70 17.86 -0.75
CA VAL A 571 -12.77 17.07 -0.08
C VAL A 571 -14.04 17.91 0.00
N LEU A 572 -13.94 19.09 0.64
CA LEU A 572 -15.08 19.93 0.94
C LEU A 572 -15.68 20.55 -0.33
N ASN A 573 -14.86 20.92 -1.31
CA ASN A 573 -15.35 21.64 -2.50
C ASN A 573 -15.78 20.72 -3.65
N ILE A 574 -15.31 19.47 -3.69
CA ILE A 574 -15.60 18.56 -4.81
C ILE A 574 -16.46 17.41 -4.32
N GLU A 575 -16.09 16.79 -3.19
CA GLU A 575 -16.77 15.58 -2.75
C GLU A 575 -18.10 15.90 -2.10
N LEU A 576 -18.12 16.86 -1.17
CA LEU A 576 -19.33 17.32 -0.48
C LEU A 576 -20.36 17.89 -1.48
N ASP A 577 -19.93 18.67 -2.47
CA ASP A 577 -20.83 19.30 -3.43
C ASP A 577 -21.59 18.27 -4.28
N GLN A 578 -20.93 17.23 -4.76
CA GLN A 578 -21.62 16.15 -5.51
C GLN A 578 -22.56 15.33 -4.61
N VAL A 579 -22.31 15.26 -3.30
CA VAL A 579 -23.27 14.69 -2.33
C VAL A 579 -24.54 15.50 -2.32
N ILE A 580 -24.38 16.81 -2.16
CA ILE A 580 -25.49 17.76 -2.06
C ILE A 580 -26.28 17.72 -3.37
N GLU A 581 -25.60 17.62 -4.51
CA GLU A 581 -26.23 17.44 -5.82
C GLU A 581 -27.05 16.14 -5.88
N ALA A 582 -26.50 15.03 -5.42
CA ALA A 582 -27.22 13.76 -5.41
C ALA A 582 -28.42 13.75 -4.45
N CYS A 583 -28.32 14.46 -3.32
CA CYS A 583 -29.45 14.70 -2.42
C CYS A 583 -30.57 15.46 -3.13
N LYS A 584 -30.22 16.59 -3.77
CA LYS A 584 -31.16 17.42 -4.52
C LYS A 584 -31.76 16.71 -5.73
N PHE A 585 -31.03 15.79 -6.35
CA PHE A 585 -31.54 14.97 -7.45
C PHE A 585 -32.64 14.01 -7.00
N LEU A 586 -32.50 13.42 -5.81
CA LEU A 586 -33.52 12.52 -5.25
C LEU A 586 -34.76 13.29 -4.79
N ASP A 587 -34.56 14.44 -4.14
CA ASP A 587 -35.61 15.35 -3.72
C ASP A 587 -35.03 16.77 -3.65
N GLU A 588 -35.55 17.68 -4.47
CA GLU A 588 -35.05 19.05 -4.59
C GLU A 588 -35.18 19.83 -3.26
N SER A 589 -36.12 19.45 -2.40
CA SER A 589 -36.32 20.03 -1.08
C SER A 589 -35.43 19.42 0.01
N TRP A 590 -34.72 18.34 -0.30
CA TRP A 590 -33.92 17.61 0.68
C TRP A 590 -32.57 18.29 0.93
N ASN A 591 -32.44 18.86 2.13
CA ASN A 591 -31.24 19.54 2.59
C ASN A 591 -30.72 18.94 3.92
N PRO A 592 -30.05 17.77 3.89
CA PRO A 592 -29.54 17.15 5.10
C PRO A 592 -28.36 17.93 5.67
N LYS A 593 -28.15 17.80 6.98
CA LYS A 593 -26.94 18.29 7.65
C LYS A 593 -25.82 17.27 7.52
N PHE A 594 -24.58 17.75 7.36
CA PHE A 594 -23.41 16.90 7.17
C PHE A 594 -22.39 17.06 8.30
N VAL A 595 -21.79 15.94 8.70
CA VAL A 595 -20.50 15.89 9.40
C VAL A 595 -19.50 15.18 8.52
N VAL A 596 -18.35 15.80 8.29
CA VAL A 596 -17.26 15.27 7.48
C VAL A 596 -16.03 15.13 8.37
N ILE A 597 -15.57 13.90 8.53
CA ILE A 597 -14.34 13.56 9.24
C ILE A 597 -13.37 12.93 8.23
N VAL A 598 -12.07 12.95 8.49
CA VAL A 598 -11.07 12.22 7.72
C VAL A 598 -10.24 11.40 8.69
N ALA A 599 -10.15 10.09 8.45
CA ALA A 599 -9.39 9.18 9.29
C ALA A 599 -8.07 8.81 8.63
N GLN A 600 -6.97 9.33 9.15
CA GLN A 600 -5.62 9.04 8.70
C GLN A 600 -4.95 8.04 9.64
N LYS A 601 -4.79 6.80 9.18
CA LYS A 601 -3.93 5.82 9.86
C LYS A 601 -2.47 5.96 9.43
N ASN A 602 -2.23 6.43 8.20
CA ASN A 602 -0.91 6.52 7.61
C ASN A 602 -0.13 7.80 8.04
N HIS A 603 0.24 7.90 9.32
CA HIS A 603 1.11 8.96 9.84
C HIS A 603 2.26 8.43 10.70
N HIS A 604 3.15 9.33 11.13
CA HIS A 604 4.36 9.01 11.90
C HIS A 604 4.20 9.13 13.41
N THR A 605 3.12 9.74 13.91
CA THR A 605 2.82 9.84 15.34
C THR A 605 2.66 8.46 16.01
N LYS A 606 3.24 8.30 17.20
CA LYS A 606 3.13 7.12 18.09
C LYS A 606 2.98 7.59 19.54
N PHE A 607 2.25 6.84 20.34
CA PHE A 607 2.09 7.10 21.77
C PHE A 607 2.68 5.97 22.60
N PHE A 608 3.27 6.37 23.72
CA PHE A 608 3.94 5.48 24.66
C PHE A 608 3.41 5.79 26.05
N GLN A 609 3.13 4.76 26.83
CA GLN A 609 2.72 4.93 28.22
C GLN A 609 3.96 5.10 29.11
N GLN A 610 3.99 6.16 29.91
CA GLN A 610 5.10 6.43 30.81
C GLN A 610 5.28 5.29 31.83
N GLY A 611 6.50 4.75 31.94
CA GLY A 611 6.84 3.70 32.90
C GLY A 611 6.26 2.32 32.58
N SER A 612 5.62 2.12 31.43
CA SER A 612 5.03 0.85 31.03
C SER A 612 5.70 0.31 29.75
N PRO A 613 6.03 -1.00 29.69
CA PRO A 613 6.53 -1.62 28.46
C PRO A 613 5.43 -1.86 27.42
N ASP A 614 4.16 -1.71 27.83
CA ASP A 614 2.99 -2.00 27.02
C ASP A 614 2.55 -0.82 26.14
N ASN A 615 1.69 -1.14 25.18
CA ASN A 615 1.04 -0.12 24.37
C ASN A 615 0.04 0.68 25.20
N VAL A 616 -0.27 1.89 24.75
CA VAL A 616 -1.38 2.67 25.32
C VAL A 616 -2.69 1.85 25.27
N PRO A 617 -3.54 1.95 26.31
CA PRO A 617 -4.75 1.14 26.40
C PRO A 617 -5.73 1.47 25.26
N PRO A 618 -6.55 0.50 24.81
CA PRO A 618 -7.62 0.75 23.86
C PRO A 618 -8.62 1.77 24.42
N GLY A 619 -9.09 2.67 23.56
CA GLY A 619 -9.91 3.82 23.96
C GLY A 619 -9.08 5.08 24.28
N THR A 620 -7.74 5.03 24.22
CA THR A 620 -6.91 6.23 24.43
C THR A 620 -7.19 7.27 23.35
N VAL A 621 -7.62 8.47 23.77
CA VAL A 621 -7.86 9.66 22.96
C VAL A 621 -6.88 10.76 23.36
N ILE A 622 -6.30 11.42 22.36
CA ILE A 622 -5.44 12.60 22.53
C ILE A 622 -5.92 13.67 21.55
N ASP A 623 -6.46 14.76 22.10
CA ASP A 623 -7.02 15.92 21.39
C ASP A 623 -6.36 17.25 21.83
N ASN A 624 -5.21 17.16 22.50
CA ASN A 624 -4.44 18.30 23.01
C ASN A 624 -2.99 18.28 22.52
N LYS A 625 -2.28 19.40 22.71
CA LYS A 625 -0.82 19.64 22.55
C LYS A 625 -0.23 19.32 21.18
N ILE A 626 -0.36 18.10 20.69
CA ILE A 626 0.17 17.62 19.41
C ILE A 626 -0.85 17.72 18.26
N CYS A 627 -2.10 18.08 18.56
CA CYS A 627 -3.17 18.29 17.60
C CYS A 627 -3.03 19.65 16.91
N HIS A 628 -3.83 19.89 15.87
CA HIS A 628 -3.78 21.08 15.06
C HIS A 628 -4.15 22.34 15.88
N PRO A 629 -3.47 23.48 15.70
CA PRO A 629 -3.74 24.71 16.47
C PRO A 629 -5.16 25.29 16.30
N LYS A 630 -5.79 25.04 15.14
CA LYS A 630 -7.09 25.62 14.75
C LYS A 630 -8.17 24.57 14.50
N ASN A 631 -7.89 23.65 13.57
CA ASN A 631 -8.82 22.60 13.17
C ASN A 631 -9.16 21.67 14.33
N ASN A 632 -10.36 21.10 14.30
CA ASN A 632 -10.78 20.09 15.28
C ASN A 632 -10.25 18.72 14.83
N ASP A 633 -9.25 18.22 15.52
CA ASP A 633 -8.64 16.92 15.26
C ASP A 633 -8.27 16.20 16.55
N PHE A 634 -8.26 14.87 16.50
CA PHE A 634 -7.90 14.04 17.64
C PHE A 634 -7.31 12.71 17.18
N TYR A 635 -6.47 12.13 18.01
CA TYR A 635 -5.98 10.77 17.82
C TYR A 635 -6.77 9.80 18.69
N LEU A 636 -7.09 8.63 18.15
CA LEU A 636 -7.75 7.55 18.91
C LEU A 636 -7.06 6.20 18.65
N CYS A 637 -6.69 5.52 19.73
CA CYS A 637 -6.24 4.13 19.76
C CYS A 637 -7.44 3.22 20.10
N ALA A 638 -8.29 2.90 19.14
CA ALA A 638 -9.53 2.15 19.43
C ALA A 638 -9.34 0.67 19.79
N HIS A 639 -8.18 0.06 19.47
CA HIS A 639 -7.93 -1.37 19.65
C HIS A 639 -6.58 -1.63 20.32
N ALA A 640 -6.42 -2.83 20.88
CA ALA A 640 -5.16 -3.26 21.47
C ALA A 640 -4.17 -3.66 20.38
N GLY A 641 -3.04 -2.95 20.28
CA GLY A 641 -1.92 -3.35 19.43
C GLY A 641 -1.30 -4.65 19.91
N MET A 642 -1.69 -5.77 19.28
CA MET A 642 -1.24 -7.11 19.66
C MET A 642 0.27 -7.32 19.38
N ILE A 643 0.78 -6.56 18.43
CA ILE A 643 2.07 -6.79 17.80
C ILE A 643 2.74 -5.44 17.59
N GLY A 644 3.96 -5.30 18.12
CA GLY A 644 4.75 -4.08 17.95
C GLY A 644 4.17 -2.89 18.70
N THR A 645 4.34 -1.70 18.14
CA THR A 645 3.83 -0.44 18.70
C THR A 645 2.52 -0.06 18.01
N THR A 646 1.50 0.26 18.79
CA THR A 646 0.17 0.64 18.29
C THR A 646 0.28 1.92 17.47
N ARG A 647 -0.40 1.92 16.32
CA ARG A 647 -0.57 3.13 15.52
C ARG A 647 -1.96 3.71 15.85
N PRO A 648 -2.04 4.89 16.49
CA PRO A 648 -3.31 5.58 16.63
C PRO A 648 -3.86 5.92 15.24
N THR A 649 -5.16 6.11 15.13
CA THR A 649 -5.75 6.76 13.96
C THR A 649 -5.91 8.24 14.28
N HIS A 650 -5.53 9.12 13.36
CA HIS A 650 -5.73 10.57 13.46
C HIS A 650 -7.01 10.95 12.73
N TYR A 651 -7.95 11.56 13.44
CA TYR A 651 -9.25 12.00 12.92
C TYR A 651 -9.23 13.51 12.78
N HIS A 652 -9.56 14.02 11.58
CA HIS A 652 -9.72 15.44 11.29
C HIS A 652 -11.20 15.73 11.02
N VAL A 653 -11.83 16.57 11.81
CA VAL A 653 -13.20 17.03 11.56
C VAL A 653 -13.14 18.21 10.60
N LEU A 654 -13.50 17.99 9.33
CA LEU A 654 -13.47 19.01 8.28
C LEU A 654 -14.75 19.86 8.25
N LEU A 655 -15.90 19.26 8.59
CA LEU A 655 -17.18 19.93 8.65
C LEU A 655 -18.05 19.32 9.74
N ASP A 656 -18.78 20.15 10.48
CA ASP A 656 -19.83 19.70 11.39
C ASP A 656 -20.99 20.71 11.39
N GLN A 657 -22.06 20.39 10.64
CA GLN A 657 -23.30 21.17 10.61
C GLN A 657 -24.32 20.67 11.64
N ILE A 658 -24.04 19.52 12.25
CA ILE A 658 -24.93 18.84 13.19
C ILE A 658 -24.75 19.43 14.59
N GLY A 659 -23.54 19.84 14.93
CA GLY A 659 -23.17 20.43 16.21
C GLY A 659 -22.80 19.37 17.25
N PHE A 660 -21.96 18.41 16.89
CA PHE A 660 -21.43 17.45 17.85
C PHE A 660 -20.51 18.15 18.87
N SER A 661 -20.61 17.74 20.13
CA SER A 661 -19.52 17.99 21.06
C SER A 661 -18.33 17.10 20.72
N ALA A 662 -17.12 17.52 21.11
CA ALA A 662 -15.92 16.70 20.90
C ALA A 662 -16.05 15.32 21.55
N ASP A 663 -16.62 15.26 22.76
CA ASP A 663 -16.82 14.01 23.49
C ASP A 663 -17.84 13.09 22.80
N ASP A 664 -18.99 13.61 22.37
CA ASP A 664 -20.00 12.81 21.66
C ASP A 664 -19.42 12.21 20.37
N LEU A 665 -18.63 12.99 19.63
CA LEU A 665 -18.02 12.55 18.38
C LEU A 665 -16.95 11.48 18.62
N GLN A 666 -16.10 11.68 19.62
CA GLN A 666 -15.05 10.72 19.99
C GLN A 666 -15.65 9.41 20.51
N GLU A 667 -16.73 9.46 21.28
CA GLU A 667 -17.45 8.27 21.77
C GLU A 667 -18.18 7.54 20.64
N LEU A 668 -18.81 8.26 19.70
CA LEU A 668 -19.43 7.69 18.51
C LEU A 668 -18.39 6.96 17.65
N VAL A 669 -17.26 7.63 17.38
CA VAL A 669 -16.13 7.03 16.67
C VAL A 669 -15.69 5.78 17.43
N HIS A 670 -15.35 5.87 18.71
CA HIS A 670 -14.93 4.69 19.49
C HIS A 670 -15.95 3.54 19.43
N SER A 671 -17.24 3.82 19.50
CA SER A 671 -18.31 2.82 19.41
C SER A 671 -18.36 2.10 18.06
N LEU A 672 -18.15 2.82 16.96
CA LEU A 672 -18.08 2.26 15.61
C LEU A 672 -16.92 1.29 15.41
N SER A 673 -15.88 1.30 16.26
CA SER A 673 -14.83 0.28 16.22
C SER A 673 -15.31 -1.10 16.64
N TYR A 674 -16.45 -1.22 17.32
CA TYR A 674 -16.95 -2.46 17.90
C TYR A 674 -18.07 -3.12 17.09
N VAL A 675 -18.61 -2.45 16.06
CA VAL A 675 -19.71 -2.99 15.21
C VAL A 675 -19.21 -3.79 14.00
N TYR A 676 -17.94 -4.18 14.00
CA TYR A 676 -17.34 -4.96 12.93
C TYR A 676 -17.68 -6.45 13.05
N GLN A 677 -18.46 -6.95 12.11
CA GLN A 677 -19.11 -8.26 12.18
C GLN A 677 -18.15 -9.43 11.87
N ARG A 678 -16.94 -9.20 11.34
CA ARG A 678 -16.03 -10.29 10.90
C ARG A 678 -15.09 -10.81 11.99
N SER A 679 -14.96 -10.12 13.11
CA SER A 679 -14.03 -10.48 14.18
C SER A 679 -14.51 -10.00 15.53
N THR A 680 -14.07 -10.67 16.60
CA THR A 680 -14.41 -10.32 17.99
C THR A 680 -13.40 -9.37 18.63
N THR A 681 -12.95 -8.38 17.86
CA THR A 681 -11.97 -7.39 18.28
C THR A 681 -12.38 -6.03 17.74
N ALA A 682 -12.21 -5.01 18.56
CA ALA A 682 -12.30 -3.64 18.13
C ALA A 682 -11.28 -3.43 17.00
N ILE A 683 -11.69 -2.71 15.97
CA ILE A 683 -10.85 -2.43 14.81
C ILE A 683 -10.47 -0.96 14.76
N SER A 684 -9.24 -0.67 14.36
CA SER A 684 -8.92 0.60 13.71
C SER A 684 -9.24 0.51 12.22
N VAL A 685 -9.22 1.65 11.52
CA VAL A 685 -9.09 1.73 10.06
C VAL A 685 -8.00 0.74 9.57
N GLY A 686 -8.19 0.08 8.42
CA GLY A 686 -7.41 -1.09 7.98
C GLY A 686 -5.89 -0.86 7.87
N GLU A 687 -5.06 -1.92 7.95
CA GLU A 687 -3.59 -1.82 7.79
C GLU A 687 -3.12 -1.58 6.34
N ASN A 688 -4.00 -1.72 5.34
CA ASN A 688 -3.70 -1.49 3.92
C ASN A 688 -4.53 -0.37 3.28
N SER A 689 -5.30 0.41 4.07
CA SER A 689 -5.89 1.65 3.55
C SER A 689 -4.76 2.65 3.43
N ASP A 690 -4.23 2.85 2.22
CA ASP A 690 -3.18 3.82 1.98
C ASP A 690 -3.68 5.28 2.10
N LEU A 691 -4.96 5.47 2.41
CA LEU A 691 -5.67 6.72 2.21
C LEU A 691 -6.48 7.18 3.42
N ALA A 692 -6.59 8.50 3.50
CA ALA A 692 -7.63 9.18 4.22
C ALA A 692 -8.90 9.13 3.34
N SER A 693 -10.05 8.78 3.92
CA SER A 693 -11.28 8.60 3.15
C SER A 693 -12.38 9.52 3.66
N THR A 694 -13.24 10.03 2.77
CA THR A 694 -14.38 10.92 3.09
C THR A 694 -15.71 10.34 2.57
N CYS A 695 -16.89 10.92 2.89
CA CYS A 695 -18.23 10.93 2.22
C CYS A 695 -19.46 10.17 2.77
N VAL A 696 -20.66 10.45 2.20
CA VAL A 696 -22.07 10.54 2.73
C VAL A 696 -23.19 9.85 1.86
N CYS A 697 -24.35 9.32 2.33
CA CYS A 697 -25.60 9.18 1.53
C CYS A 697 -26.87 8.75 2.30
N GLU A 698 -28.04 9.15 1.78
CA GLU A 698 -29.49 8.81 1.92
C GLU A 698 -30.36 9.26 3.13
N SER A 699 -31.48 9.90 2.78
CA SER A 699 -32.72 10.31 3.46
C SER A 699 -32.72 10.90 4.87
N PHE A 700 -31.60 11.27 5.47
CA PHE A 700 -31.51 11.39 6.92
C PHE A 700 -30.44 12.42 7.36
N GLN A 701 -30.43 12.88 8.62
CA GLN A 701 -29.36 13.74 9.16
C GLN A 701 -28.05 12.96 9.04
N LEU A 702 -27.02 13.51 8.40
CA LEU A 702 -25.93 12.66 7.96
C LEU A 702 -24.64 12.84 8.73
N VAL A 703 -24.21 11.77 9.39
CA VAL A 703 -22.95 11.69 10.10
C VAL A 703 -21.99 10.82 9.32
N VAL A 704 -20.97 11.40 8.68
CA VAL A 704 -19.90 10.59 8.12
C VAL A 704 -18.94 10.22 9.21
N CYS A 705 -18.88 8.93 9.53
CA CYS A 705 -18.10 8.45 10.67
C CYS A 705 -17.34 7.17 10.33
N PHE A 706 -16.05 7.17 10.66
CA PHE A 706 -15.01 6.45 9.93
C PHE A 706 -14.34 5.35 10.75
N LEU A 707 -14.99 4.20 10.91
CA LEU A 707 -14.33 3.00 11.47
C LEU A 707 -14.78 1.70 10.82
N ALA A 708 -15.84 1.04 11.30
CA ALA A 708 -16.37 -0.15 10.63
C ALA A 708 -16.76 0.06 9.16
N PRO A 709 -17.40 1.19 8.77
CA PRO A 709 -17.72 1.47 7.38
C PRO A 709 -16.51 1.52 6.43
N ILE A 710 -15.38 2.14 6.83
CA ILE A 710 -14.16 2.14 5.98
C ILE A 710 -13.59 0.73 5.84
N CYS A 711 -13.49 -0.01 6.95
CA CYS A 711 -12.98 -1.37 6.88
C CYS A 711 -13.81 -2.23 5.93
N TYR A 712 -15.13 -2.02 5.86
CA TYR A 712 -15.97 -2.66 4.86
C TYR A 712 -15.74 -2.14 3.45
N ALA A 713 -15.54 -0.84 3.25
CA ALA A 713 -15.23 -0.26 1.94
C ALA A 713 -13.91 -0.84 1.39
N HIS A 714 -12.86 -0.85 2.20
CA HIS A 714 -11.59 -1.47 1.87
C HIS A 714 -11.74 -2.94 1.46
N LEU A 715 -12.58 -3.69 2.18
CA LEU A 715 -12.84 -5.09 1.85
C LEU A 715 -13.62 -5.26 0.54
N ALA A 716 -14.59 -4.38 0.29
CA ALA A 716 -15.34 -4.37 -0.96
C ALA A 716 -14.42 -4.05 -2.14
N ALA A 717 -13.62 -2.99 -2.05
CA ALA A 717 -12.63 -2.61 -3.05
C ALA A 717 -11.61 -3.73 -3.29
N ALA A 718 -11.02 -4.28 -2.23
CA ALA A 718 -10.04 -5.36 -2.33
C ALA A 718 -10.64 -6.63 -2.94
N GLN A 719 -11.88 -6.99 -2.59
CA GLN A 719 -12.54 -8.18 -3.14
C GLN A 719 -12.86 -7.99 -4.63
N VAL A 720 -13.44 -6.87 -5.02
CA VAL A 720 -13.80 -6.61 -6.42
C VAL A 720 -12.54 -6.38 -7.27
N GLY A 721 -11.45 -5.86 -6.69
CA GLY A 721 -10.15 -5.81 -7.36
C GLY A 721 -9.51 -7.14 -7.69
N THR A 722 -10.02 -8.24 -7.13
CA THR A 722 -9.62 -9.57 -7.60
C THR A 722 -10.28 -9.95 -8.93
N PHE A 723 -11.35 -9.27 -9.36
CA PHE A 723 -12.03 -9.58 -10.62
C PHE A 723 -11.19 -9.15 -11.83
N MET A 724 -10.53 -7.99 -11.72
CA MET A 724 -9.80 -7.38 -12.84
C MET A 724 -8.44 -8.02 -13.14
N LYS A 725 -7.81 -8.67 -12.15
CA LYS A 725 -6.48 -9.27 -12.31
C LYS A 725 -6.39 -10.37 -13.38
N PHE A 726 -7.52 -10.83 -13.90
CA PHE A 726 -7.61 -11.97 -14.82
C PHE A 726 -8.11 -11.60 -16.21
N GLU A 727 -8.62 -10.39 -16.44
CA GLU A 727 -9.04 -9.92 -17.78
C GLU A 727 -7.83 -9.51 -18.64
N ASP A 728 -6.77 -8.96 -18.03
CA ASP A 728 -5.52 -8.61 -18.74
C ASP A 728 -4.75 -9.84 -19.29
N ALA A 729 -5.03 -11.04 -18.78
CA ALA A 729 -4.38 -12.27 -19.24
C ALA A 729 -5.02 -12.85 -20.53
N SER A 730 -6.29 -12.51 -20.83
CA SER A 730 -6.98 -12.97 -22.03
C SER A 730 -6.65 -12.14 -23.28
N GLU A 731 -6.29 -10.86 -23.13
CA GLU A 731 -6.06 -9.97 -24.27
C GLU A 731 -4.62 -9.96 -24.81
N THR A 732 -3.65 -10.53 -24.09
CA THR A 732 -2.26 -10.62 -24.58
C THR A 732 -2.02 -11.68 -25.67
N ASN A 733 -3.06 -12.34 -26.19
CA ASN A 733 -2.96 -13.34 -27.26
C ASN A 733 -3.38 -12.87 -28.67
N SER A 734 -3.69 -11.59 -28.88
CA SER A 734 -3.88 -11.03 -30.23
C SER A 734 -2.81 -10.01 -30.58
N SER A 735 -1.66 -10.51 -31.04
CA SER A 735 -0.65 -9.69 -31.70
C SER A 735 -1.19 -9.17 -33.04
N HIS A 736 -1.59 -7.89 -33.15
CA HIS A 736 -1.59 -7.16 -34.42
C HIS A 736 -1.04 -5.74 -34.18
N GLY A 737 0.07 -5.44 -34.87
CA GLY A 737 0.76 -4.16 -34.79
C GLY A 737 -0.03 -3.06 -35.47
N GLY A 738 -0.26 -1.96 -34.74
CA GLY A 738 -0.78 -0.71 -35.27
C GLY A 738 -0.36 0.42 -34.35
N VAL A 739 0.43 1.36 -34.88
CA VAL A 739 0.83 2.58 -34.18
C VAL A 739 -0.41 3.47 -34.04
N THR A 740 -0.88 3.70 -32.82
CA THR A 740 -1.89 4.72 -32.52
C THR A 740 -1.42 5.69 -31.43
N ALA A 741 -1.82 6.94 -31.63
CA ALA A 741 -1.52 8.14 -30.84
C ALA A 741 -1.91 8.00 -29.34
N PRO A 742 -1.41 8.88 -28.43
CA PRO A 742 -1.71 8.80 -27.00
C PRO A 742 -3.17 9.23 -26.74
N GLY A 743 -4.11 8.31 -26.93
CA GLY A 743 -5.49 8.42 -26.46
C GLY A 743 -5.61 7.98 -25.00
N ALA A 744 -6.56 8.55 -24.27
CA ALA A 744 -6.86 8.19 -22.89
C ALA A 744 -7.12 6.68 -22.76
N ILE A 745 -6.42 6.02 -21.84
CA ILE A 745 -6.62 4.60 -21.52
C ILE A 745 -8.07 4.45 -21.01
N SER A 746 -8.90 3.70 -21.72
CA SER A 746 -10.27 3.40 -21.30
C SER A 746 -10.25 2.61 -19.98
N VAL A 747 -10.83 3.17 -18.92
CA VAL A 747 -10.94 2.49 -17.62
C VAL A 747 -11.92 1.31 -17.78
N PRO A 748 -11.53 0.06 -17.49
CA PRO A 748 -12.43 -1.08 -17.66
C PRO A 748 -13.57 -1.01 -16.65
N GLN A 749 -14.82 -1.21 -17.10
CA GLN A 749 -15.98 -1.20 -16.22
C GLN A 749 -16.07 -2.48 -15.38
N LEU A 750 -16.43 -2.35 -14.11
CA LEU A 750 -16.65 -3.50 -13.23
C LEU A 750 -17.97 -4.21 -13.55
N PRO A 751 -18.00 -5.56 -13.47
CA PRO A 751 -19.24 -6.30 -13.65
C PRO A 751 -20.23 -5.97 -12.52
N ARG A 752 -21.48 -5.65 -12.86
CA ARG A 752 -22.54 -5.38 -11.89
C ARG A 752 -22.81 -6.62 -11.02
N LEU A 753 -23.04 -6.41 -9.73
CA LEU A 753 -23.46 -7.47 -8.82
C LEU A 753 -24.94 -7.79 -9.05
N LYS A 754 -25.32 -9.06 -8.93
CA LYS A 754 -26.74 -9.47 -9.00
C LYS A 754 -27.53 -8.91 -7.81
N GLU A 755 -28.81 -8.65 -8.05
CA GLU A 755 -29.73 -8.05 -7.07
C GLU A 755 -29.80 -8.81 -5.74
N ASN A 756 -29.76 -10.14 -5.80
CA ASN A 756 -29.79 -11.02 -4.63
C ASN A 756 -28.59 -10.84 -3.68
N VAL A 757 -27.48 -10.26 -4.17
CA VAL A 757 -26.24 -10.13 -3.40
C VAL A 757 -25.83 -8.67 -3.22
N CYS A 758 -26.25 -7.76 -4.10
CA CYS A 758 -25.85 -6.35 -4.05
C CYS A 758 -26.34 -5.63 -2.78
N ASN A 759 -27.37 -6.15 -2.11
CA ASN A 759 -27.88 -5.65 -0.84
C ASN A 759 -27.30 -6.37 0.39
N SER A 760 -26.48 -7.40 0.20
CA SER A 760 -25.85 -8.18 1.27
C SER A 760 -24.47 -7.63 1.66
N MET A 761 -23.96 -8.05 2.81
CA MET A 761 -22.56 -7.79 3.20
C MET A 761 -21.58 -8.76 2.51
N PHE A 762 -21.64 -8.86 1.19
CA PHE A 762 -20.87 -9.83 0.37
C PHE A 762 -19.35 -9.73 0.54
N PHE A 763 -18.87 -8.58 1.02
CA PHE A 763 -17.48 -8.22 1.31
C PHE A 763 -16.98 -8.71 2.68
N CYS A 764 -17.85 -9.28 3.52
CA CYS A 764 -17.43 -10.00 4.73
C CYS A 764 -16.63 -11.27 4.40
#